data_AF-A0A849PPX9-F1
#
_entry.id   AF-A0A849PPX9-F1
#
_cell.length_a   1.000
_cell.length_b   1.000
_cell.length_c   1.000
_cell.angle_alpha   90.00
_cell.angle_beta   90.00
_cell.angle_gamma   90.00
#
_symmetry.space_group_name_H-M   'P 1'
#
loop_
_entity.id
_entity.type
_entity.pdbx_description
1 polymer ?
#
loop_
_entity_poly.entity_id
_entity_poly.type
_entity_poly.pdbx_seq_one_letter_code
_entity_poly.pdbx_strand_id
1 'polypeptide(L)'
;LDLYLYDGITILDSSNTSKPEMVSAALSPGTNYRIVVNGTNVIGNDTQFAITVYSTIETVNSGTATVSLKSTTVDIPSVDLNKTFLIMKSSDNHDSESNARAFTIRGHFIDNDTIEFTRESISYEGEVSYFIVQADNIEVQSGTTTLSKGVIQRDVSITPVANHAAKCFVALSTSSDSNSRDYVCESWVTGELTANNTLTLKREASGKSEVTVDWFVIRFTDNTTVQTEETSWSGVQATQTLNSSVNTSNTWLYFTSRMDNNGLAHTSIKGEITDSTTLTFSKHSDSTTGTDYVRYFVIEFPEDSGATVQSGTASAGSGDSTVGIGITPVNRKRALAFVTNDCEGTGIAYAMPYWISYFTADNNLKMQRWYTGEPVVHKWQVVEWPEGTSVGIADTPVNWLEWRAQIDNSLTDSIVSFTPIKSSIDALTADGMTAIDEGLYEANNALYDYFAAVSKPIDNGTIVLVTDGIDNVGYHSMIAEAERAATNNTTIFTVGFGSDVDDMVLRQIANITGGEYYFAPNATVLKNIFVGIAGVLGNFTAPEPSITIQLGNNATVDGAFANVTYISDSAKVTYFNCTLTDCSEGQYESEYLNPNVTYIGNRTILSWDIGNRPDRIITVGKYWNVTYQLQIDNESVGYVPIVLYPSCVTYEGTGGEGNCSNNLIPNVNVDVAGNGTEPETKCADSIELASKAISGGPPFRLSSKADTVQEYAYRLTASLKDEDEDPVEFGMVVEFKATSGTLYNYTLHNTSGLLNGTTGLGGAATVWLSSDVPGTITVCAYHTTADGTELTPSCNVVIFHSLESPPIIPPAPRPRGVITLESDPFMTDWLSLLWRNR
;
A
#
# COMPACT_ATOMS: atom_id res chain seq x y z
N LEU A 1 2.86 -20.83 12.12
CA LEU A 1 2.37 -19.43 12.10
C LEU A 1 3.65 -18.66 12.18
N ASP A 2 4.18 -18.26 11.05
CA ASP A 2 5.59 -17.88 11.03
C ASP A 2 5.60 -16.36 11.17
N LEU A 3 5.99 -15.90 12.36
CA LEU A 3 6.00 -14.50 12.73
C LEU A 3 7.33 -13.86 12.35
N TYR A 4 7.27 -12.65 11.83
CA TYR A 4 8.44 -11.83 11.52
C TYR A 4 8.16 -10.39 11.94
N LEU A 5 9.12 -9.77 12.65
CA LEU A 5 9.07 -8.36 13.07
C LEU A 5 10.11 -7.57 12.28
N TYR A 6 9.71 -6.43 11.70
CA TYR A 6 10.53 -5.61 10.80
C TYR A 6 10.63 -4.14 11.24
N ASP A 7 11.81 -3.54 11.05
CA ASP A 7 12.03 -2.10 10.92
C ASP A 7 12.25 -1.78 9.43
N GLY A 8 11.23 -1.21 8.78
CA GLY A 8 11.17 -1.06 7.32
C GLY A 8 11.28 -2.42 6.61
N ILE A 9 12.44 -2.68 6.00
CA ILE A 9 12.79 -3.95 5.34
C ILE A 9 13.69 -4.88 6.17
N THR A 10 14.18 -4.41 7.32
CA THR A 10 15.13 -5.16 8.17
C THR A 10 14.37 -6.04 9.15
N ILE A 11 14.51 -7.36 9.05
CA ILE A 11 14.00 -8.27 10.08
C ILE A 11 14.75 -8.00 11.40
N LEU A 12 14.02 -7.65 12.44
CA LEU A 12 14.51 -7.54 13.81
C LEU A 12 14.47 -8.91 14.52
N ASP A 13 13.39 -9.67 14.33
CA ASP A 13 13.18 -10.99 14.95
C ASP A 13 12.19 -11.84 14.13
N SER A 14 12.21 -13.17 14.33
CA SER A 14 11.29 -14.11 13.69
C SER A 14 11.13 -15.44 14.45
N SER A 15 9.91 -15.96 14.51
CA SER A 15 9.58 -17.28 15.09
C SER A 15 8.81 -18.13 14.09
N ASN A 16 9.25 -19.36 13.91
CA ASN A 16 8.77 -20.32 12.91
C ASN A 16 8.72 -21.77 13.43
N THR A 17 8.90 -21.94 14.73
CA THR A 17 9.10 -23.24 15.41
C THR A 17 8.62 -23.25 16.87
N SER A 18 8.19 -22.10 17.41
CA SER A 18 7.84 -21.95 18.83
C SER A 18 6.33 -22.14 19.03
N LYS A 19 5.87 -22.60 20.20
CA LYS A 19 4.42 -22.66 20.51
C LYS A 19 4.13 -22.17 21.94
N PRO A 20 3.51 -20.99 22.12
CA PRO A 20 3.12 -20.02 21.07
C PRO A 20 4.31 -19.48 20.28
N GLU A 21 4.05 -19.03 19.05
CA GLU A 21 5.01 -18.30 18.23
C GLU A 21 5.10 -16.87 18.79
N MET A 22 6.30 -16.32 18.96
CA MET A 22 6.52 -15.01 19.59
C MET A 22 7.68 -14.28 18.90
N VAL A 23 7.56 -12.96 18.74
CA VAL A 23 8.66 -12.10 18.26
C VAL A 23 8.83 -10.89 19.17
N SER A 24 10.06 -10.44 19.37
CA SER A 24 10.40 -9.34 20.28
C SER A 24 11.62 -8.54 19.81
N ALA A 25 11.56 -7.21 19.94
CA ALA A 25 12.67 -6.32 19.66
C ALA A 25 12.54 -5.00 20.45
N ALA A 26 13.64 -4.27 20.60
CA ALA A 26 13.62 -2.91 21.12
C ALA A 26 13.09 -1.93 20.05
N LEU A 27 12.03 -1.19 20.38
CA LEU A 27 11.35 -0.28 19.45
C LEU A 27 11.74 1.18 19.72
N SER A 28 11.87 1.98 18.66
CA SER A 28 12.20 3.41 18.75
C SER A 28 10.93 4.28 18.70
N PRO A 29 10.79 5.32 19.54
CA PRO A 29 9.67 6.25 19.48
C PRO A 29 9.56 6.94 18.11
N GLY A 30 8.36 6.92 17.51
CA GLY A 30 8.09 7.54 16.20
C GLY A 30 8.43 6.69 14.97
N THR A 31 9.01 5.50 15.15
CA THR A 31 9.25 4.54 14.05
C THR A 31 8.07 3.60 13.86
N ASN A 32 7.68 3.37 12.60
CA ASN A 32 6.64 2.39 12.23
C ASN A 32 7.26 1.00 12.07
N TYR A 33 6.85 0.06 12.92
CA TYR A 33 7.28 -1.35 12.88
C TYR A 33 6.21 -2.23 12.24
N ARG A 34 6.61 -3.20 11.42
CA ARG A 34 5.70 -4.14 10.74
C ARG A 34 5.85 -5.54 11.32
N ILE A 35 4.74 -6.17 11.70
CA ILE A 35 4.68 -7.61 11.97
C ILE A 35 4.04 -8.30 10.76
N VAL A 36 4.67 -9.35 10.26
CA VAL A 36 4.14 -10.22 9.21
C VAL A 36 3.79 -11.56 9.85
N VAL A 37 2.56 -12.03 9.63
CA VAL A 37 2.04 -13.30 10.14
C VAL A 37 1.84 -14.25 8.98
N ASN A 38 2.79 -15.17 8.76
CA ASN A 38 2.70 -16.13 7.66
C ASN A 38 1.81 -17.33 8.04
N GLY A 39 0.77 -17.55 7.24
CA GLY A 39 -0.24 -18.61 7.42
C GLY A 39 0.15 -19.99 6.89
N THR A 40 1.24 -20.16 6.12
CA THR A 40 1.52 -21.43 5.41
C THR A 40 1.65 -22.67 6.29
N ASN A 41 1.97 -22.49 7.58
CA ASN A 41 2.13 -23.59 8.56
C ASN A 41 1.02 -23.62 9.64
N VAL A 42 -0.19 -23.14 9.34
CA VAL A 42 -1.35 -23.27 10.25
C VAL A 42 -1.94 -24.68 10.17
N ILE A 43 -2.06 -25.36 11.31
CA ILE A 43 -2.69 -26.68 11.44
C ILE A 43 -3.72 -26.62 12.57
N GLY A 44 -4.92 -26.12 12.29
CA GLY A 44 -6.01 -25.99 13.26
C GLY A 44 -6.86 -24.74 13.07
N ASN A 45 -7.72 -24.46 14.04
CA ASN A 45 -8.62 -23.31 14.05
C ASN A 45 -8.13 -22.18 14.98
N ASP A 46 -6.83 -22.14 15.30
CA ASP A 46 -6.25 -21.17 16.22
C ASP A 46 -6.12 -19.79 15.53
N THR A 47 -7.17 -18.98 15.67
CA THR A 47 -7.33 -17.67 15.01
C THR A 47 -6.82 -16.48 15.83
N GLN A 48 -6.06 -16.73 16.89
CA GLN A 48 -5.61 -15.69 17.83
C GLN A 48 -4.08 -15.72 18.00
N PHE A 49 -3.46 -14.58 17.80
CA PHE A 49 -2.09 -14.27 18.19
C PHE A 49 -2.12 -12.97 19.01
N ALA A 50 -1.26 -12.86 20.02
CA ALA A 50 -1.12 -11.65 20.82
C ALA A 50 0.13 -10.88 20.37
N ILE A 51 0.00 -9.57 20.13
CA ILE A 51 1.14 -8.67 20.01
C ILE A 51 1.27 -7.92 21.33
N THR A 52 2.11 -8.41 22.23
CA THR A 52 2.42 -7.70 23.47
C THR A 52 3.64 -6.80 23.24
N VAL A 53 3.41 -5.52 23.02
CA VAL A 53 4.46 -4.50 23.11
C VAL A 53 4.76 -4.26 24.59
N TYR A 54 6.04 -4.09 24.92
CA TYR A 54 6.49 -3.74 26.26
C TYR A 54 7.39 -2.50 26.19
N SER A 55 7.09 -1.48 26.99
CA SER A 55 8.03 -0.40 27.29
C SER A 55 8.69 -0.70 28.63
N THR A 56 9.89 -1.27 28.63
CA THR A 56 10.75 -1.30 29.81
C THR A 56 11.31 0.10 30.03
N ILE A 57 11.08 0.68 31.22
CA ILE A 57 11.65 1.97 31.62
C ILE A 57 13.16 1.81 31.95
N GLU A 58 13.58 0.56 32.16
CA GLU A 58 14.92 0.03 32.36
C GLU A 58 15.83 0.34 31.17
N THR A 59 16.41 1.52 31.21
CA THR A 59 17.31 2.03 30.18
C THR A 59 18.59 2.55 30.82
N VAL A 60 19.71 2.05 30.31
CA VAL A 60 21.03 2.62 30.55
C VAL A 60 21.45 3.37 29.30
N ASN A 61 21.49 4.70 29.40
CA ASN A 61 22.15 5.55 28.41
C ASN A 61 23.59 5.83 28.86
N SER A 62 24.55 5.83 27.95
CA SER A 62 25.96 5.98 28.30
C SER A 62 26.73 6.76 27.24
N GLY A 63 27.75 7.49 27.67
CA GLY A 63 28.59 8.25 26.76
C GLY A 63 29.86 8.78 27.42
N THR A 64 30.56 9.62 26.67
CA THR A 64 31.76 10.34 27.12
C THR A 64 31.68 11.79 26.68
N ALA A 65 32.12 12.72 27.53
CA ALA A 65 32.08 14.15 27.23
C ALA A 65 33.34 14.87 27.72
N THR A 66 33.74 15.90 26.98
CA THR A 66 34.89 16.76 27.30
C THR A 66 34.41 18.07 27.92
N VAL A 67 35.03 18.45 29.03
CA VAL A 67 34.73 19.62 29.87
C VAL A 67 35.86 20.63 29.70
N SER A 68 35.90 21.29 28.54
CA SER A 68 37.01 22.19 28.12
C SER A 68 37.16 23.44 28.99
N LEU A 69 36.16 23.79 29.80
CA LEU A 69 36.17 24.91 30.74
C LEU A 69 35.65 24.46 32.12
N LYS A 70 34.73 25.24 32.72
CA LYS A 70 34.11 24.94 34.02
C LYS A 70 32.96 23.95 33.92
N SER A 71 32.13 24.04 32.88
CA SER A 71 31.07 23.07 32.66
C SER A 71 30.83 22.77 31.19
N THR A 72 30.15 21.65 30.95
CA THR A 72 29.69 21.13 29.66
C THR A 72 28.31 20.53 29.90
N THR A 73 27.34 20.83 29.04
CA THR A 73 26.03 20.15 29.03
C THR A 73 26.02 19.02 28.01
N VAL A 74 25.19 18.00 28.24
CA VAL A 74 24.96 16.92 27.29
C VAL A 74 23.47 16.61 27.22
N ASP A 75 22.93 16.64 26.00
CA ASP A 75 21.55 16.31 25.69
C ASP A 75 21.34 14.78 25.76
N ILE A 76 20.24 14.34 26.37
CA ILE A 76 19.90 12.93 26.59
C ILE A 76 18.44 12.65 26.22
N PRO A 77 18.04 11.39 25.96
CA PRO A 77 16.62 11.04 25.88
C PRO A 77 15.91 11.39 27.19
N SER A 78 14.68 11.91 27.11
CA SER A 78 13.92 12.36 28.29
C SER A 78 13.71 11.25 29.32
N VAL A 79 14.11 11.51 30.58
CA VAL A 79 14.03 10.57 31.71
C VAL A 79 13.04 11.00 32.80
N ASP A 80 12.58 10.06 33.64
CA ASP A 80 11.91 10.39 34.91
C ASP A 80 12.95 10.57 36.01
N LEU A 81 13.14 11.81 36.47
CA LEU A 81 14.11 12.16 37.51
C LEU A 81 13.85 11.49 38.87
N ASN A 82 12.63 11.00 39.12
CA ASN A 82 12.29 10.24 40.33
C ASN A 82 12.69 8.75 40.23
N LYS A 83 13.15 8.31 39.06
CA LYS A 83 13.52 6.92 38.71
C LYS A 83 14.89 6.80 38.06
N THR A 84 15.67 7.89 38.03
CA THR A 84 16.91 7.97 37.25
C THR A 84 18.07 8.49 38.09
N PHE A 85 19.21 7.80 38.05
CA PHE A 85 20.45 8.23 38.68
C PHE A 85 21.64 8.22 37.72
N LEU A 86 22.70 8.93 38.10
CA LEU A 86 23.93 9.07 37.31
C LEU A 86 25.09 8.37 38.01
N ILE A 87 25.80 7.49 37.30
CA ILE A 87 27.13 6.99 37.67
C ILE A 87 28.13 7.60 36.69
N MET A 88 29.21 8.18 37.19
CA MET A 88 30.26 8.76 36.34
C MET A 88 31.67 8.47 36.85
N LYS A 89 32.63 8.60 35.94
CA LYS A 89 34.08 8.61 36.20
C LYS A 89 34.69 9.77 35.42
N SER A 90 35.73 10.37 35.97
CA SER A 90 36.44 11.51 35.39
C SER A 90 37.93 11.21 35.19
N SER A 91 38.57 11.99 34.31
CA SER A 91 40.01 12.04 34.06
C SER A 91 40.39 13.48 33.66
N ASP A 92 41.68 13.80 33.63
CA ASP A 92 42.19 15.02 33.02
C ASP A 92 43.54 14.78 32.31
N ASN A 93 44.01 15.80 31.59
CA ASN A 93 45.27 15.83 30.86
C ASN A 93 46.34 16.71 31.54
N HIS A 94 46.27 16.93 32.85
CA HIS A 94 46.96 18.01 33.56
C HIS A 94 48.38 17.65 34.02
N ASP A 95 49.38 18.14 33.27
CA ASP A 95 50.80 17.81 33.47
C ASP A 95 51.52 18.57 34.60
N SER A 96 50.94 19.68 35.07
CA SER A 96 51.65 20.70 35.86
C SER A 96 50.84 21.14 37.08
N GLU A 97 51.05 20.45 38.21
CA GLU A 97 50.28 20.53 39.47
C GLU A 97 48.89 19.86 39.40
N SER A 98 48.77 18.59 39.82
CA SER A 98 47.50 17.85 39.86
C SER A 98 46.57 18.33 40.98
N ASN A 99 45.98 19.51 40.77
CA ASN A 99 45.00 20.15 41.65
C ASN A 99 43.63 19.47 41.48
N ALA A 100 42.96 19.08 42.57
CA ALA A 100 41.74 18.28 42.49
C ALA A 100 40.61 18.95 41.68
N ARG A 101 40.59 20.29 41.58
CA ARG A 101 39.65 21.03 40.71
C ARG A 101 39.66 20.65 39.21
N ALA A 102 40.71 19.97 38.75
CA ALA A 102 40.94 19.63 37.35
C ALA A 102 40.33 18.26 36.97
N PHE A 103 40.58 17.24 37.80
CA PHE A 103 40.08 15.86 37.63
C PHE A 103 38.85 15.51 38.48
N THR A 104 38.53 16.25 39.54
CA THR A 104 37.23 16.09 40.25
C THR A 104 36.16 16.86 39.48
N ILE A 105 35.27 16.10 38.83
CA ILE A 105 34.17 16.59 38.02
C ILE A 105 32.90 15.98 38.62
N ARG A 106 31.90 16.82 38.90
CA ARG A 106 30.57 16.42 39.37
C ARG A 106 29.55 16.47 38.23
N GLY A 107 28.50 15.67 38.33
CA GLY A 107 27.46 15.56 37.31
C GLY A 107 26.06 15.53 37.92
N HIS A 108 25.16 16.32 37.36
CA HIS A 108 23.76 16.36 37.76
C HIS A 108 22.83 16.63 36.56
N PHE A 109 21.55 16.34 36.74
CA PHE A 109 20.50 16.70 35.79
C PHE A 109 20.11 18.18 35.99
N ILE A 110 20.01 18.94 34.91
CA ILE A 110 19.39 20.28 34.92
C ILE A 110 17.86 20.12 34.94
N ASP A 111 17.38 19.22 34.11
CA ASP A 111 15.97 18.92 33.81
C ASP A 111 15.86 17.46 33.33
N ASN A 112 14.76 17.09 32.67
CA ASN A 112 14.51 15.72 32.24
C ASN A 112 15.27 15.29 30.97
N ASP A 113 15.87 16.20 30.19
CA ASP A 113 16.58 15.86 28.95
C ASP A 113 18.01 16.43 28.83
N THR A 114 18.50 17.14 29.86
CA THR A 114 19.86 17.71 29.90
C THR A 114 20.61 17.39 31.20
N ILE A 115 21.86 16.94 31.08
CA ILE A 115 22.82 16.84 32.20
C ILE A 115 23.93 17.88 32.10
N GLU A 116 24.42 18.39 33.24
CA GLU A 116 25.63 19.23 33.31
C GLU A 116 26.76 18.50 34.06
N PHE A 117 27.94 18.46 33.44
CA PHE A 117 29.20 18.12 34.09
C PHE A 117 29.96 19.39 34.46
N THR A 118 30.27 19.56 35.75
CA THR A 118 30.89 20.77 36.31
C THR A 118 32.17 20.46 37.09
N ARG A 119 33.18 21.31 36.92
CA ARG A 119 34.45 21.34 37.64
C ARG A 119 34.93 22.78 37.86
N GLU A 120 35.93 22.98 38.73
CA GLU A 120 36.37 24.32 39.14
C GLU A 120 37.71 24.77 38.51
N SER A 121 38.23 24.00 37.56
CA SER A 121 39.34 24.42 36.70
C SER A 121 38.99 25.65 35.83
N ILE A 122 40.03 26.31 35.35
CA ILE A 122 39.97 27.45 34.41
C ILE A 122 40.93 27.25 33.22
N SER A 123 41.46 26.03 33.06
CA SER A 123 42.53 25.68 32.14
C SER A 123 42.51 24.18 31.85
N TYR A 124 43.06 23.78 30.70
CA TYR A 124 43.10 22.40 30.21
C TYR A 124 41.70 21.76 30.09
N GLU A 125 41.59 20.47 29.82
CA GLU A 125 40.32 19.80 29.57
C GLU A 125 40.10 18.66 30.57
N GLY A 126 38.88 18.54 31.09
CA GLY A 126 38.46 17.39 31.90
C GLY A 126 37.67 16.44 31.02
N GLU A 127 37.74 15.14 31.29
CA GLU A 127 37.09 14.11 30.47
C GLU A 127 36.21 13.25 31.38
N VAL A 128 34.99 12.92 30.95
CA VAL A 128 34.08 12.06 31.71
C VAL A 128 33.59 10.87 30.89
N SER A 129 33.32 9.75 31.57
CA SER A 129 32.39 8.71 31.10
C SER A 129 31.21 8.63 32.06
N TYR A 130 30.00 8.45 31.53
CA TYR A 130 28.79 8.39 32.33
C TYR A 130 27.85 7.25 31.93
N PHE A 131 27.08 6.78 32.90
CA PHE A 131 25.95 5.87 32.78
C PHE A 131 24.75 6.50 33.51
N ILE A 132 23.72 6.82 32.75
CA ILE A 132 22.40 7.26 33.23
C ILE A 132 21.57 5.99 33.32
N VAL A 133 21.10 5.66 34.53
CA VAL A 133 20.31 4.45 34.77
C VAL A 133 18.92 4.88 35.20
N GLN A 134 17.93 4.62 34.32
CA GLN A 134 16.51 4.76 34.62
C GLN A 134 15.89 3.37 34.76
N ALA A 135 15.04 3.14 35.76
CA ALA A 135 14.30 1.88 35.94
C ALA A 135 13.07 2.05 36.86
N ASP A 136 12.06 1.18 36.72
CA ASP A 136 10.88 1.14 37.60
C ASP A 136 11.16 0.46 38.94
N ASN A 137 12.23 -0.34 39.04
CA ASN A 137 12.62 -1.02 40.27
C ASN A 137 13.31 -0.10 41.31
N ILE A 138 13.35 1.22 41.06
CA ILE A 138 13.97 2.22 41.94
C ILE A 138 13.12 3.50 42.13
N GLU A 139 13.31 4.13 43.27
CA GLU A 139 12.97 5.53 43.55
C GLU A 139 14.27 6.31 43.78
N VAL A 140 14.39 7.51 43.23
CA VAL A 140 15.59 8.35 43.31
C VAL A 140 15.25 9.73 43.86
N GLN A 141 16.12 10.24 44.73
CA GLN A 141 16.21 11.65 45.11
C GLN A 141 17.62 12.15 44.81
N SER A 142 17.77 13.40 44.38
CA SER A 142 19.07 13.98 44.02
C SER A 142 19.23 15.42 44.50
N GLY A 143 20.46 15.92 44.48
CA GLY A 143 20.76 17.32 44.75
C GLY A 143 22.25 17.63 44.81
N THR A 144 22.55 18.93 44.93
CA THR A 144 23.92 19.45 45.09
C THR A 144 24.14 19.88 46.54
N THR A 145 25.32 19.61 47.11
CA THR A 145 25.66 20.01 48.48
C THR A 145 27.15 20.29 48.66
N THR A 146 27.46 21.49 49.17
CA THR A 146 28.84 21.96 49.37
C THR A 146 29.31 21.82 50.82
N LEU A 147 30.39 21.08 51.05
CA LEU A 147 31.10 21.04 52.33
C LEU A 147 32.17 22.14 52.33
N SER A 148 31.78 23.31 52.85
CA SER A 148 32.66 24.46 52.94
C SER A 148 33.92 24.22 53.78
N LYS A 149 34.91 25.08 53.59
CA LYS A 149 36.21 25.06 54.25
C LYS A 149 36.11 24.87 55.78
N GLY A 150 36.71 23.81 56.29
CA GLY A 150 36.69 23.44 57.72
C GLY A 150 35.44 22.68 58.19
N VAL A 151 34.53 22.33 57.27
CA VAL A 151 33.39 21.44 57.54
C VAL A 151 33.78 20.01 57.17
N ILE A 152 33.83 19.11 58.16
CA ILE A 152 34.08 17.67 57.97
C ILE A 152 32.79 16.86 57.68
N GLN A 153 31.65 17.29 58.20
CA GLN A 153 30.36 16.62 58.00
C GLN A 153 29.26 17.63 57.67
N ARG A 154 28.35 17.25 56.76
CA ARG A 154 27.08 17.94 56.57
C ARG A 154 25.94 16.92 56.46
N ASP A 155 24.91 17.14 57.25
CA ASP A 155 23.65 16.40 57.17
C ASP A 155 22.70 17.14 56.22
N VAL A 156 22.07 16.40 55.31
CA VAL A 156 21.17 16.86 54.26
C VAL A 156 19.81 16.24 54.50
N SER A 157 18.78 17.07 54.67
CA SER A 157 17.40 16.60 54.80
C SER A 157 16.86 16.11 53.46
N ILE A 158 16.35 14.88 53.43
CA ILE A 158 15.72 14.26 52.25
C ILE A 158 14.29 13.83 52.59
N THR A 159 13.49 13.54 51.56
CA THR A 159 12.14 12.96 51.74
C THR A 159 12.27 11.56 52.37
N PRO A 160 11.47 11.19 53.38
CA PRO A 160 11.64 9.94 54.12
C PRO A 160 11.62 8.67 53.24
N VAL A 161 12.68 7.87 53.35
CA VAL A 161 12.96 6.69 52.53
C VAL A 161 12.70 5.40 53.31
N ALA A 162 11.82 4.54 52.80
CA ALA A 162 11.52 3.25 53.45
C ALA A 162 12.72 2.30 53.45
N ASN A 163 12.92 1.57 54.55
CA ASN A 163 13.95 0.52 54.70
C ASN A 163 15.39 0.97 54.34
N HIS A 164 15.74 2.24 54.57
CA HIS A 164 16.99 2.88 54.13
C HIS A 164 18.26 2.02 54.28
N ALA A 165 18.48 1.39 55.44
CA ALA A 165 19.67 0.59 55.72
C ALA A 165 19.78 -0.75 54.96
N ALA A 166 18.70 -1.22 54.31
CA ALA A 166 18.64 -2.54 53.65
C ALA A 166 18.15 -2.49 52.18
N LYS A 167 17.75 -1.31 51.70
CA LYS A 167 17.16 -1.09 50.36
C LYS A 167 17.76 0.08 49.59
N CYS A 168 18.72 0.82 50.17
CA CYS A 168 19.24 2.03 49.54
C CYS A 168 20.76 2.05 49.38
N PHE A 169 21.22 2.72 48.33
CA PHE A 169 22.60 3.14 48.19
C PHE A 169 22.69 4.63 47.84
N VAL A 170 23.87 5.21 48.04
CA VAL A 170 24.14 6.63 47.78
C VAL A 170 25.26 6.74 46.75
N ALA A 171 24.94 7.25 45.56
CA ALA A 171 25.92 7.53 44.53
C ALA A 171 26.34 9.01 44.60
N LEU A 172 27.66 9.28 44.52
CA LEU A 172 28.24 10.62 44.63
C LEU A 172 29.16 10.94 43.46
N SER A 173 29.24 12.23 43.11
CA SER A 173 30.32 12.82 42.32
C SER A 173 30.76 14.15 42.95
N THR A 174 32.02 14.57 42.80
CA THR A 174 32.56 15.75 43.49
C THR A 174 33.32 16.69 42.55
N SER A 175 33.28 17.98 42.86
CA SER A 175 34.23 19.00 42.37
C SER A 175 34.81 19.75 43.57
N SER A 176 36.09 20.10 43.54
CA SER A 176 36.73 20.86 44.62
C SER A 176 37.39 22.15 44.14
N ASP A 177 37.52 23.11 45.05
CA ASP A 177 38.09 24.42 44.75
C ASP A 177 39.60 24.40 44.45
N SER A 178 40.16 25.55 44.07
CA SER A 178 41.60 25.67 43.79
C SER A 178 42.51 25.53 45.00
N ASN A 179 42.00 25.60 46.24
CA ASN A 179 42.79 25.40 47.46
C ASN A 179 43.09 23.92 47.72
N SER A 180 42.42 23.00 47.01
CA SER A 180 42.66 21.55 47.11
C SER A 180 44.04 21.08 46.64
N ARG A 181 44.83 21.88 45.91
CA ARG A 181 46.13 21.47 45.32
C ARG A 181 47.09 20.77 46.29
N ASP A 182 47.31 21.39 47.44
CA ASP A 182 48.26 20.90 48.45
C ASP A 182 47.55 20.05 49.52
N TYR A 183 46.25 19.79 49.32
CA TYR A 183 45.27 19.28 50.29
C TYR A 183 44.24 18.40 49.59
N VAL A 184 44.71 17.55 48.68
CA VAL A 184 43.87 16.76 47.76
C VAL A 184 42.94 15.83 48.53
N CYS A 185 43.37 15.26 49.66
CA CYS A 185 42.52 14.47 50.56
C CYS A 185 41.26 15.18 51.08
N GLU A 186 41.23 16.52 51.15
CA GLU A 186 40.03 17.29 51.53
C GLU A 186 38.89 17.22 50.48
N SER A 187 39.15 16.61 49.31
CA SER A 187 38.25 16.58 48.13
C SER A 187 37.36 15.32 48.06
N TRP A 188 37.59 14.34 48.94
CA TRP A 188 36.87 13.06 48.96
C TRP A 188 35.75 13.07 49.99
N VAL A 189 34.60 12.51 49.59
CA VAL A 189 33.38 12.47 50.42
C VAL A 189 32.72 11.10 50.30
N THR A 190 32.27 10.57 51.43
CA THR A 190 31.36 9.41 51.49
C THR A 190 29.96 9.83 51.92
N GLY A 191 28.92 9.15 51.42
CA GLY A 191 27.52 9.43 51.77
C GLY A 191 26.85 8.25 52.47
N GLU A 192 26.13 8.54 53.56
CA GLU A 192 25.46 7.55 54.43
C GLU A 192 24.04 8.01 54.76
N LEU A 193 23.06 7.11 54.70
CA LEU A 193 21.74 7.38 55.28
C LEU A 193 21.75 7.05 56.77
N THR A 194 21.99 8.06 57.60
CA THR A 194 22.05 7.92 59.08
C THR A 194 20.66 7.87 59.73
N ALA A 195 19.63 8.29 58.99
CA ALA A 195 18.23 8.11 59.29
C ALA A 195 17.44 7.96 57.98
N ASN A 196 16.16 7.60 58.05
CA ASN A 196 15.32 7.50 56.86
C ASN A 196 15.12 8.83 56.12
N ASN A 197 15.38 9.98 56.75
CA ASN A 197 15.22 11.31 56.19
C ASN A 197 16.50 12.17 56.19
N THR A 198 17.66 11.56 56.43
CA THR A 198 18.95 12.26 56.54
C THR A 198 20.05 11.56 55.75
N LEU A 199 20.55 12.24 54.71
CA LEU A 199 21.81 11.91 54.05
C LEU A 199 22.95 12.65 54.75
N THR A 200 23.86 11.93 55.37
CA THR A 200 25.08 12.47 55.99
C THR A 200 26.26 12.33 55.02
N LEU A 201 26.85 13.46 54.64
CA LEU A 201 28.07 13.54 53.83
C LEU A 201 29.28 13.82 54.73
N LYS A 202 30.37 13.05 54.58
CA LYS A 202 31.58 13.13 55.43
C LYS A 202 32.88 13.20 54.63
N ARG A 203 33.82 14.05 55.06
CA ARG A 203 35.25 14.07 54.69
C ARG A 203 36.11 14.10 55.97
N GLU A 204 37.26 13.41 55.98
CA GLU A 204 38.13 13.36 57.16
C GLU A 204 39.05 14.59 57.25
N ALA A 205 39.83 14.83 56.19
CA ALA A 205 40.60 16.05 56.07
C ALA A 205 39.68 17.25 55.77
N SER A 206 39.82 18.35 56.51
CA SER A 206 39.26 19.65 56.11
C SER A 206 40.02 20.82 56.75
N GLY A 207 39.98 21.97 56.07
CA GLY A 207 40.50 23.23 56.61
C GLY A 207 41.05 24.19 55.55
N LYS A 208 41.12 23.75 54.29
CA LYS A 208 41.75 24.48 53.18
C LYS A 208 40.82 24.61 51.98
N SER A 209 40.23 23.50 51.51
CA SER A 209 39.36 23.47 50.34
C SER A 209 37.87 23.50 50.70
N GLU A 210 37.08 23.98 49.75
CA GLU A 210 35.67 23.67 49.61
C GLU A 210 35.50 22.49 48.62
N VAL A 211 34.57 21.58 48.91
CA VAL A 211 34.17 20.49 48.01
C VAL A 211 32.65 20.52 47.81
N THR A 212 32.21 20.53 46.56
CA THR A 212 30.82 20.43 46.15
C THR A 212 30.52 19.02 45.66
N VAL A 213 29.42 18.45 46.16
CA VAL A 213 29.01 17.06 45.95
C VAL A 213 27.66 17.06 45.25
N ASP A 214 27.58 16.47 44.06
CA ASP A 214 26.29 16.06 43.50
C ASP A 214 26.01 14.63 43.95
N TRP A 215 24.82 14.43 44.53
CA TRP A 215 24.43 13.20 45.19
C TRP A 215 23.12 12.65 44.64
N PHE A 216 23.03 11.32 44.65
CA PHE A 216 21.82 10.55 44.39
C PHE A 216 21.60 9.59 45.56
N VAL A 217 20.38 9.57 46.10
CA VAL A 217 19.89 8.56 47.04
C VAL A 217 18.92 7.68 46.26
N ILE A 218 19.30 6.41 46.07
CA ILE A 218 18.53 5.43 45.30
C ILE A 218 17.95 4.40 46.27
N ARG A 219 16.63 4.17 46.23
CA ARG A 219 15.91 3.12 46.95
C ARG A 219 15.39 2.07 45.98
N PHE A 220 15.73 0.80 46.18
CA PHE A 220 15.08 -0.30 45.47
C PHE A 220 13.64 -0.53 45.94
N THR A 221 12.73 -0.70 44.97
CA THR A 221 11.29 -0.94 45.16
C THR A 221 10.93 -2.43 45.13
N ASP A 222 11.78 -3.24 44.48
CA ASP A 222 11.65 -4.68 44.26
C ASP A 222 12.25 -5.53 45.41
N ASN A 223 12.64 -6.77 45.10
CA ASN A 223 13.29 -7.69 46.04
C ASN A 223 14.80 -7.44 46.24
N THR A 224 15.49 -6.62 45.44
CA THR A 224 16.93 -6.31 45.53
C THR A 224 17.35 -5.95 46.96
N THR A 225 18.40 -6.55 47.49
CA THR A 225 18.89 -6.27 48.86
C THR A 225 20.16 -5.42 48.84
N VAL A 226 20.37 -4.61 49.88
CA VAL A 226 21.61 -3.84 50.05
C VAL A 226 22.19 -4.09 51.42
N GLN A 227 23.47 -4.51 51.49
CA GLN A 227 24.26 -4.50 52.71
C GLN A 227 25.22 -3.30 52.67
N THR A 228 25.26 -2.47 53.73
CA THR A 228 26.13 -1.28 53.78
C THR A 228 26.76 -1.06 55.15
N GLU A 229 28.07 -0.85 55.17
CA GLU A 229 28.85 -0.48 56.34
C GLU A 229 29.97 0.51 55.96
N GLU A 230 30.73 0.95 56.96
CA GLU A 230 31.94 1.75 56.80
C GLU A 230 33.13 1.05 57.42
N THR A 231 34.18 0.89 56.64
CA THR A 231 35.45 0.32 57.09
C THR A 231 36.56 1.37 56.97
N SER A 232 37.54 1.30 57.87
CA SER A 232 38.72 2.16 57.86
C SER A 232 39.98 1.36 58.16
N TRP A 233 41.10 1.67 57.51
CA TRP A 233 42.37 0.99 57.77
C TRP A 233 43.59 1.89 57.57
N SER A 234 44.68 1.49 58.23
CA SER A 234 46.05 1.90 57.91
C SER A 234 46.81 0.67 57.41
N GLY A 235 47.71 0.83 56.44
CA GLY A 235 48.32 -0.29 55.72
C GLY A 235 47.74 -0.47 54.31
N VAL A 236 47.90 -1.65 53.72
CA VAL A 236 47.68 -1.89 52.28
C VAL A 236 46.22 -2.25 51.94
N GLN A 237 45.54 -3.00 52.80
CA GLN A 237 44.19 -3.52 52.53
C GLN A 237 43.34 -3.68 53.81
N ALA A 238 42.02 -3.70 53.62
CA ALA A 238 41.01 -4.09 54.61
C ALA A 238 40.09 -5.15 54.01
N THR A 239 39.84 -6.22 54.76
CA THR A 239 38.94 -7.32 54.37
C THR A 239 37.76 -7.33 55.35
N GLN A 240 36.53 -7.38 54.84
CA GLN A 240 35.30 -7.39 55.65
C GLN A 240 34.45 -8.61 55.32
N THR A 241 33.78 -9.16 56.34
CA THR A 241 32.80 -10.23 56.22
C THR A 241 31.41 -9.64 56.00
N LEU A 242 30.65 -10.21 55.07
CA LEU A 242 29.28 -9.79 54.77
C LEU A 242 28.32 -10.31 55.85
N ASN A 243 27.25 -9.55 56.13
CA ASN A 243 26.24 -9.92 57.14
C ASN A 243 25.39 -11.13 56.69
N SER A 244 25.26 -11.32 55.39
CA SER A 244 24.72 -12.53 54.76
C SER A 244 25.50 -12.86 53.49
N SER A 245 25.56 -14.15 53.14
CA SER A 245 26.21 -14.61 51.91
C SER A 245 25.43 -14.16 50.67
N VAL A 246 26.14 -13.67 49.65
CA VAL A 246 25.59 -13.17 48.39
C VAL A 246 25.98 -14.05 47.20
N ASN A 247 25.15 -14.10 46.17
CA ASN A 247 25.50 -14.67 44.87
C ASN A 247 26.35 -13.65 44.09
N THR A 248 27.60 -14.00 43.80
CA THR A 248 28.56 -13.09 43.14
C THR A 248 28.23 -12.78 41.68
N SER A 249 27.27 -13.48 41.07
CA SER A 249 26.93 -13.39 39.65
C SER A 249 25.83 -12.37 39.34
N ASN A 250 25.21 -11.80 40.38
CA ASN A 250 24.12 -10.81 40.35
C ASN A 250 24.26 -9.78 41.49
N THR A 251 25.46 -9.62 42.06
CA THR A 251 25.73 -8.69 43.16
C THR A 251 26.72 -7.60 42.77
N TRP A 252 26.27 -6.35 42.79
CA TRP A 252 27.08 -5.16 42.50
C TRP A 252 27.68 -4.59 43.80
N LEU A 253 29.02 -4.60 43.90
CA LEU A 253 29.73 -3.76 44.86
C LEU A 253 29.87 -2.33 44.30
N TYR A 254 29.22 -1.36 44.94
CA TYR A 254 29.48 0.06 44.76
C TYR A 254 30.09 0.64 46.05
N PHE A 255 31.00 1.60 45.94
CA PHE A 255 31.54 2.28 47.12
C PHE A 255 32.06 3.69 46.82
N THR A 256 32.13 4.49 47.89
CA THR A 256 32.80 5.79 47.95
C THR A 256 33.89 5.75 49.02
N SER A 257 34.93 6.57 48.89
CA SER A 257 36.04 6.64 49.85
C SER A 257 36.29 8.04 50.38
N ARG A 258 36.99 8.13 51.51
CA ARG A 258 37.59 9.34 52.09
C ARG A 258 38.85 8.98 52.88
N MET A 259 39.73 9.94 53.14
CA MET A 259 41.02 9.68 53.78
C MET A 259 41.56 10.90 54.54
N ASP A 260 42.46 10.66 55.49
CA ASP A 260 43.14 11.72 56.25
C ASP A 260 44.39 12.30 55.56
N ASN A 261 44.98 11.58 54.60
CA ASN A 261 46.31 11.88 54.06
C ASN A 261 46.38 11.96 52.52
N ASN A 262 47.37 12.71 52.04
CA ASN A 262 47.72 12.93 50.64
C ASN A 262 48.66 11.83 50.09
N GLY A 263 48.43 11.38 48.84
CA GLY A 263 49.33 10.52 48.06
C GLY A 263 48.59 9.62 47.08
N LEU A 264 49.22 9.23 45.96
CA LEU A 264 48.54 8.47 44.88
C LEU A 264 47.76 7.25 45.38
N ALA A 265 48.37 6.43 46.23
CA ALA A 265 47.73 5.26 46.82
C ALA A 265 46.51 5.59 47.71
N HIS A 266 46.48 6.73 48.39
CA HIS A 266 45.28 7.16 49.16
C HIS A 266 44.15 7.60 48.23
N THR A 267 44.50 8.30 47.14
CA THR A 267 43.54 8.75 46.11
C THR A 267 43.06 7.63 45.18
N SER A 268 43.66 6.44 45.25
CA SER A 268 43.43 5.32 44.34
C SER A 268 43.18 4.03 45.13
N ILE A 269 41.92 3.76 45.42
CA ILE A 269 41.45 2.57 46.15
C ILE A 269 40.64 1.69 45.18
N LYS A 270 40.91 0.39 45.19
CA LYS A 270 40.11 -0.65 44.50
C LYS A 270 39.37 -1.53 45.50
N GLY A 271 38.19 -2.00 45.12
CA GLY A 271 37.39 -2.94 45.91
C GLY A 271 36.99 -4.15 45.07
N GLU A 272 36.84 -5.30 45.72
CA GLU A 272 36.27 -6.51 45.11
C GLU A 272 35.54 -7.37 46.14
N ILE A 273 34.52 -8.11 45.69
CA ILE A 273 33.95 -9.24 46.44
C ILE A 273 34.86 -10.44 46.15
N THR A 274 35.52 -11.00 47.17
CA THR A 274 36.51 -12.08 47.01
C THR A 274 35.86 -13.46 47.00
N ASP A 275 34.72 -13.60 47.69
CA ASP A 275 33.88 -14.79 47.76
C ASP A 275 32.47 -14.37 48.22
N SER A 276 31.51 -15.30 48.23
CA SER A 276 30.12 -15.02 48.61
C SER A 276 29.95 -14.47 50.03
N THR A 277 30.95 -14.53 50.91
CA THR A 277 30.89 -14.05 52.30
C THR A 277 31.86 -12.92 52.63
N THR A 278 32.70 -12.49 51.69
CA THR A 278 33.84 -11.61 51.99
C THR A 278 34.13 -10.62 50.87
N LEU A 279 34.46 -9.38 51.23
CA LEU A 279 35.00 -8.38 50.31
C LEU A 279 36.32 -7.80 50.82
N THR A 280 37.11 -7.21 49.91
CA THR A 280 38.38 -6.56 50.25
C THR A 280 38.52 -5.23 49.52
N PHE A 281 38.93 -4.20 50.25
CA PHE A 281 39.41 -2.93 49.71
C PHE A 281 40.93 -2.87 49.84
N SER A 282 41.60 -2.31 48.83
CA SER A 282 43.06 -2.20 48.80
C SER A 282 43.53 -0.95 48.08
N LYS A 283 44.74 -0.53 48.44
CA LYS A 283 45.53 0.51 47.76
C LYS A 283 46.95 0.00 47.52
N HIS A 284 47.75 0.74 46.76
CA HIS A 284 49.12 0.33 46.51
C HIS A 284 50.01 0.43 47.77
N SER A 285 51.04 -0.42 47.82
CA SER A 285 51.82 -0.64 49.05
C SER A 285 52.80 0.50 49.41
N ASP A 286 53.06 1.44 48.50
CA ASP A 286 54.10 2.47 48.69
C ASP A 286 53.73 3.55 49.73
N SER A 287 52.44 3.80 49.99
CA SER A 287 52.00 4.71 51.06
C SER A 287 51.03 4.03 52.02
N THR A 288 51.56 3.60 53.16
CA THR A 288 50.79 3.00 54.27
C THR A 288 50.54 3.98 55.43
N THR A 289 51.07 5.20 55.36
CA THR A 289 50.96 6.24 56.40
C THR A 289 49.66 7.02 56.26
N GLY A 290 48.82 7.02 57.30
CA GLY A 290 47.48 7.61 57.27
C GLY A 290 46.38 6.54 57.27
N THR A 291 45.14 7.01 57.16
CA THR A 291 43.94 6.20 57.32
C THR A 291 43.00 6.46 56.14
N ASP A 292 42.60 5.37 55.50
CA ASP A 292 41.64 5.37 54.39
C ASP A 292 40.34 4.75 54.87
N TYR A 293 39.22 5.28 54.38
CA TYR A 293 37.87 4.94 54.78
C TYR A 293 37.04 4.64 53.54
N VAL A 294 36.22 3.60 53.59
CA VAL A 294 35.30 3.22 52.52
C VAL A 294 33.90 3.01 53.09
N ARG A 295 32.93 3.72 52.51
CA ARG A 295 31.50 3.45 52.66
C ARG A 295 31.05 2.64 51.45
N TYR A 296 30.65 1.40 51.69
CA TYR A 296 30.29 0.46 50.62
C TYR A 296 28.81 0.07 50.65
N PHE A 297 28.35 -0.42 49.50
CA PHE A 297 27.02 -0.94 49.27
C PHE A 297 27.18 -2.21 48.43
N VAL A 298 26.79 -3.35 48.98
CA VAL A 298 26.74 -4.65 48.30
C VAL A 298 25.28 -4.87 47.92
N ILE A 299 24.99 -4.72 46.63
CA ILE A 299 23.65 -4.63 46.05
C ILE A 299 23.36 -5.94 45.31
N GLU A 300 22.56 -6.82 45.90
CA GLU A 300 22.23 -8.15 45.37
C GLU A 300 20.84 -8.12 44.72
N PHE A 301 20.79 -8.26 43.39
CA PHE A 301 19.55 -8.28 42.61
C PHE A 301 18.84 -9.65 42.72
N PRO A 302 17.52 -9.75 42.52
CA PRO A 302 16.79 -11.03 42.57
C PRO A 302 17.28 -12.03 41.50
N GLU A 303 17.34 -13.33 41.81
CA GLU A 303 17.81 -14.36 40.86
C GLU A 303 16.90 -14.48 39.62
N ASP A 304 15.62 -14.13 39.75
CA ASP A 304 14.61 -14.10 38.70
C ASP A 304 14.54 -12.77 37.92
N SER A 305 15.35 -11.76 38.30
CA SER A 305 15.34 -10.43 37.68
C SER A 305 16.09 -10.31 36.35
N GLY A 306 16.79 -11.36 35.91
CA GLY A 306 17.66 -11.32 34.73
C GLY A 306 18.86 -10.35 34.82
N ALA A 307 19.11 -9.77 36.00
CA ALA A 307 20.31 -8.99 36.26
C ALA A 307 21.56 -9.87 36.25
N THR A 308 22.68 -9.37 35.73
CA THR A 308 23.97 -10.06 35.82
C THR A 308 25.08 -9.11 36.24
N VAL A 309 26.04 -9.64 37.01
CA VAL A 309 27.27 -8.93 37.37
C VAL A 309 28.45 -9.83 37.05
N GLN A 310 29.37 -9.29 36.26
CA GLN A 310 30.66 -9.91 35.95
C GLN A 310 31.79 -8.98 36.36
N SER A 311 32.88 -9.53 36.86
CA SER A 311 33.98 -8.76 37.44
C SER A 311 35.34 -9.38 37.17
N GLY A 312 36.38 -8.55 37.20
CA GLY A 312 37.75 -9.04 37.09
C GLY A 312 38.80 -7.97 37.37
N THR A 313 40.02 -8.28 36.94
CA THR A 313 41.20 -7.43 37.11
C THR A 313 41.81 -7.08 35.75
N ALA A 314 42.35 -5.88 35.59
CA ALA A 314 43.14 -5.48 34.42
C ALA A 314 44.28 -4.54 34.87
N SER A 315 45.45 -4.66 34.26
CA SER A 315 46.62 -3.82 34.60
C SER A 315 47.00 -2.89 33.46
N ALA A 316 47.38 -1.66 33.80
CA ALA A 316 47.99 -0.68 32.91
C ALA A 316 49.43 -0.42 33.36
N GLY A 317 50.38 -0.39 32.43
CA GLY A 317 51.74 0.07 32.67
C GLY A 317 51.83 1.59 32.80
N SER A 318 52.98 2.09 33.24
CA SER A 318 53.27 3.53 33.41
C SER A 318 52.99 4.36 32.16
N GLY A 319 53.28 3.84 30.96
CA GLY A 319 53.06 4.52 29.69
C GLY A 319 51.67 4.35 29.07
N ASP A 320 50.82 3.48 29.60
CA ASP A 320 49.54 3.14 28.97
C ASP A 320 48.47 4.21 29.23
N SER A 321 47.86 4.72 28.17
CA SER A 321 46.71 5.65 28.21
C SER A 321 45.36 4.95 28.00
N THR A 322 45.34 3.72 27.47
CA THR A 322 44.12 2.94 27.24
C THR A 322 44.32 1.47 27.57
N VAL A 323 43.34 0.86 28.24
CA VAL A 323 43.23 -0.60 28.40
C VAL A 323 41.89 -1.04 27.83
N GLY A 324 41.88 -2.13 27.05
CA GLY A 324 40.67 -2.76 26.54
C GLY A 324 40.59 -4.20 27.03
N ILE A 325 39.39 -4.64 27.45
CA ILE A 325 39.15 -6.00 27.93
C ILE A 325 37.91 -6.60 27.25
N GLY A 326 38.05 -7.87 26.87
CA GLY A 326 36.90 -8.70 26.52
C GLY A 326 36.10 -9.03 27.78
N ILE A 327 34.78 -8.89 27.68
CA ILE A 327 33.80 -9.26 28.70
C ILE A 327 32.82 -10.28 28.10
N THR A 328 32.09 -11.02 28.93
CA THR A 328 30.91 -11.77 28.47
C THR A 328 29.94 -10.76 27.82
N PRO A 329 29.32 -11.06 26.66
CA PRO A 329 28.41 -10.12 26.01
C PRO A 329 27.29 -9.66 26.94
N VAL A 330 27.00 -8.35 26.93
CA VAL A 330 25.93 -7.70 27.72
C VAL A 330 25.05 -6.81 26.85
N ASN A 331 23.79 -6.66 27.23
CA ASN A 331 22.91 -5.68 26.62
C ASN A 331 23.33 -4.26 27.05
N ARG A 332 24.04 -3.53 26.18
CA ARG A 332 24.46 -2.14 26.45
C ARG A 332 23.32 -1.12 26.62
N LYS A 333 22.04 -1.50 26.40
CA LYS A 333 20.88 -0.70 26.79
C LYS A 333 20.43 -0.93 28.24
N ARG A 334 21.02 -1.90 28.94
CA ARG A 334 20.82 -2.18 30.37
C ARG A 334 22.13 -2.30 31.17
N ALA A 335 23.29 -2.31 30.53
CA ALA A 335 24.58 -2.49 31.18
C ALA A 335 25.30 -1.18 31.54
N LEU A 336 25.80 -1.10 32.76
CA LEU A 336 26.73 -0.07 33.23
C LEU A 336 28.10 -0.67 33.60
N ALA A 337 29.14 0.16 33.64
CA ALA A 337 30.47 -0.23 34.13
C ALA A 337 30.87 0.56 35.38
N PHE A 338 31.36 -0.13 36.40
CA PHE A 338 32.00 0.48 37.56
C PHE A 338 33.45 -0.02 37.66
N VAL A 339 34.40 0.90 37.46
CA VAL A 339 35.84 0.61 37.51
C VAL A 339 36.49 1.37 38.65
N THR A 340 37.32 0.69 39.44
CA THR A 340 38.13 1.25 40.52
C THR A 340 39.56 0.73 40.39
N ASN A 341 40.55 1.40 40.98
CA ASN A 341 41.94 1.01 40.83
C ASN A 341 42.80 1.49 42.00
N ASP A 342 43.90 0.77 42.24
CA ASP A 342 45.08 1.34 42.89
C ASP A 342 46.12 1.76 41.84
N CYS A 343 47.05 2.60 42.26
CA CYS A 343 48.06 3.24 41.43
C CYS A 343 49.38 3.24 42.22
N GLU A 344 50.47 2.88 41.57
CA GLU A 344 51.79 2.84 42.20
C GLU A 344 52.32 4.26 42.49
N GLY A 345 53.34 4.35 43.33
CA GLY A 345 54.04 5.60 43.65
C GLY A 345 53.51 6.36 44.88
N THR A 346 54.36 7.22 45.41
CA THR A 346 54.07 8.16 46.52
C THR A 346 53.92 9.61 46.05
N GLY A 347 53.79 9.81 44.74
CA GLY A 347 53.77 11.13 44.12
C GLY A 347 52.56 12.00 44.49
N ILE A 348 52.64 13.26 44.05
CA ILE A 348 51.56 14.26 44.11
C ILE A 348 50.92 14.51 42.72
N ALA A 349 51.08 13.55 41.81
CA ALA A 349 50.67 13.63 40.41
C ALA A 349 49.28 13.02 40.19
N TYR A 350 48.33 13.47 41.00
CA TYR A 350 47.03 12.85 41.26
C TYR A 350 46.11 12.56 40.07
N ALA A 351 46.39 13.06 38.86
CA ALA A 351 45.64 12.69 37.66
C ALA A 351 45.95 11.26 37.15
N MET A 352 47.14 10.71 37.44
CA MET A 352 47.58 9.38 36.98
C MET A 352 46.64 8.20 37.32
N PRO A 353 45.99 8.13 38.51
CA PRO A 353 44.98 7.11 38.83
C PRO A 353 43.58 7.35 38.23
N TYR A 354 43.32 8.46 37.53
CA TYR A 354 41.98 8.79 37.06
C TYR A 354 41.71 8.28 35.64
N TRP A 355 40.86 7.27 35.55
CA TRP A 355 40.44 6.65 34.29
C TRP A 355 38.91 6.73 34.13
N ILE A 356 38.47 7.06 32.92
CA ILE A 356 37.08 6.89 32.49
C ILE A 356 36.88 5.46 31.95
N SER A 357 35.66 4.96 31.94
CA SER A 357 35.34 3.60 31.48
C SER A 357 34.04 3.54 30.68
N TYR A 358 34.08 3.00 29.47
CA TYR A 358 32.94 2.93 28.54
C TYR A 358 33.03 1.71 27.62
N PHE A 359 31.87 1.20 27.18
CA PHE A 359 31.83 0.06 26.26
C PHE A 359 32.07 0.50 24.81
N THR A 360 32.86 -0.27 24.07
CA THR A 360 33.05 -0.06 22.62
C THR A 360 32.27 -1.07 21.77
N ALA A 361 31.90 -2.21 22.35
CA ALA A 361 31.04 -3.24 21.78
C ALA A 361 30.33 -3.97 22.93
N ASP A 362 29.33 -4.79 22.62
CA ASP A 362 28.55 -5.55 23.62
C ASP A 362 29.42 -6.51 24.45
N ASN A 363 30.58 -6.89 23.91
CA ASN A 363 31.57 -7.78 24.52
C ASN A 363 32.92 -7.12 24.85
N ASN A 364 33.03 -5.79 24.84
CA ASN A 364 34.31 -5.11 25.14
C ASN A 364 34.14 -3.81 25.95
N LEU A 365 34.71 -3.80 27.16
CA LEU A 365 34.86 -2.62 28.01
C LEU A 365 36.24 -1.97 27.74
N LYS A 366 36.27 -0.65 27.58
CA LYS A 366 37.49 0.15 27.47
C LYS A 366 37.64 1.09 28.67
N MET A 367 38.86 1.25 29.12
CA MET A 367 39.31 2.19 30.15
C MET A 367 40.29 3.18 29.50
N GLN A 368 40.20 4.47 29.83
CA GLN A 368 41.11 5.49 29.28
C GLN A 368 41.48 6.58 30.30
N ARG A 369 42.75 6.98 30.31
CA ARG A 369 43.29 8.17 31.00
C ARG A 369 44.05 9.07 30.02
N TRP A 370 44.14 10.37 30.34
CA TRP A 370 44.89 11.33 29.51
C TRP A 370 46.26 11.71 30.09
N TYR A 371 46.51 11.45 31.38
CA TYR A 371 47.80 11.73 32.01
C TYR A 371 48.48 10.45 32.53
N THR A 372 49.56 10.04 31.88
CA THR A 372 50.31 8.80 32.18
C THR A 372 51.51 9.05 33.12
N GLY A 373 52.05 7.99 33.72
CA GLY A 373 53.29 8.07 34.50
C GLY A 373 53.55 6.89 35.43
N GLU A 374 52.53 6.45 36.17
CA GLU A 374 52.62 5.30 37.09
C GLU A 374 51.72 4.12 36.63
N PRO A 375 52.09 2.86 36.93
CA PRO A 375 51.24 1.70 36.71
C PRO A 375 49.97 1.71 37.59
N VAL A 376 48.94 1.03 37.11
CA VAL A 376 47.58 1.03 37.70
C VAL A 376 46.98 -0.37 37.60
N VAL A 377 46.29 -0.85 38.65
CA VAL A 377 45.57 -2.14 38.60
C VAL A 377 44.09 -1.94 38.87
N HIS A 378 43.30 -2.05 37.80
CA HIS A 378 41.85 -1.93 37.81
C HIS A 378 41.18 -3.17 38.37
N LYS A 379 40.22 -2.97 39.28
CA LYS A 379 39.09 -3.86 39.50
C LYS A 379 37.90 -3.31 38.73
N TRP A 380 37.38 -4.11 37.83
CA TRP A 380 36.25 -3.75 36.97
C TRP A 380 35.05 -4.63 37.30
N GLN A 381 33.88 -4.03 37.25
CA GLN A 381 32.58 -4.69 37.34
C GLN A 381 31.71 -4.16 36.20
N VAL A 382 31.07 -5.07 35.47
CA VAL A 382 30.00 -4.77 34.52
C VAL A 382 28.72 -5.33 35.11
N VAL A 383 27.71 -4.46 35.20
CA VAL A 383 26.40 -4.76 35.79
C VAL A 383 25.36 -4.58 34.70
N GLU A 384 24.76 -5.67 34.25
CA GLU A 384 23.53 -5.62 33.47
C GLU A 384 22.35 -5.53 34.43
N TRP A 385 21.64 -4.40 34.38
CA TRP A 385 20.53 -4.09 35.26
C TRP A 385 19.39 -5.10 35.11
N PRO A 386 18.59 -5.35 36.16
CA PRO A 386 17.32 -6.07 36.08
C PRO A 386 16.53 -5.82 34.79
N GLU A 387 15.91 -6.89 34.28
CA GLU A 387 14.85 -6.80 33.28
C GLU A 387 13.70 -5.97 33.87
N GLY A 388 13.03 -5.18 33.04
CA GLY A 388 11.82 -4.50 33.48
C GLY A 388 10.72 -5.49 33.83
N THR A 389 9.90 -5.15 34.83
CA THR A 389 8.62 -5.85 34.96
C THR A 389 7.83 -5.49 33.72
N SER A 390 7.64 -6.45 32.82
CA SER A 390 7.16 -6.18 31.47
C SER A 390 5.70 -5.69 31.52
N VAL A 391 5.52 -4.37 31.51
CA VAL A 391 4.20 -3.73 31.50
C VAL A 391 3.57 -3.98 30.15
N GLY A 392 2.89 -5.11 30.03
CA GLY A 392 2.03 -5.40 28.90
C GLY A 392 1.00 -4.29 28.81
N ILE A 393 1.05 -3.50 27.74
CA ILE A 393 0.02 -2.52 27.45
C ILE A 393 -1.29 -3.30 27.38
N ALA A 394 -2.24 -2.97 28.25
CA ALA A 394 -3.47 -3.77 28.39
C ALA A 394 -4.13 -3.96 27.03
N ASP A 395 -4.47 -5.23 26.69
CA ASP A 395 -4.92 -5.69 25.36
C ASP A 395 -5.81 -4.65 24.68
N THR A 396 -5.19 -3.80 23.88
CA THR A 396 -5.86 -2.68 23.23
C THR A 396 -6.35 -3.24 21.92
N PRO A 397 -7.67 -3.42 21.71
CA PRO A 397 -8.16 -4.01 20.48
C PRO A 397 -7.71 -3.11 19.34
N VAL A 398 -6.88 -3.66 18.45
CA VAL A 398 -6.41 -2.93 17.27
C VAL A 398 -7.62 -2.73 16.38
N ASN A 399 -8.28 -1.58 16.51
CA ASN A 399 -9.30 -1.13 15.58
C ASN A 399 -8.60 -0.82 14.26
N TRP A 400 -8.48 -1.84 13.42
CA TRP A 400 -8.00 -1.71 12.06
C TRP A 400 -8.85 -0.66 11.33
N LEU A 401 -8.22 0.45 10.94
CA LEU A 401 -8.79 1.37 9.96
C LEU A 401 -8.66 0.70 8.60
N GLU A 402 -9.66 -0.12 8.27
CA GLU A 402 -9.79 -0.79 6.98
C GLU A 402 -9.96 0.24 5.87
N TRP A 403 -8.87 0.55 5.18
CA TRP A 403 -8.94 1.10 3.84
C TRP A 403 -9.35 -0.03 2.90
N ARG A 404 -10.27 0.26 1.99
CA ARG A 404 -10.84 -0.69 1.03
C ARG A 404 -10.98 -0.01 -0.32
N ALA A 405 -10.68 -0.73 -1.40
CA ALA A 405 -10.96 -0.26 -2.75
C ALA A 405 -12.47 -0.25 -3.03
N GLN A 406 -12.88 0.49 -4.06
CA GLN A 406 -14.26 0.50 -4.55
C GLN A 406 -14.30 0.27 -6.06
N ILE A 407 -15.34 -0.42 -6.53
CA ILE A 407 -15.55 -0.69 -7.96
C ILE A 407 -16.53 0.35 -8.52
N ASP A 408 -16.02 1.33 -9.25
CA ASP A 408 -16.86 2.38 -9.89
C ASP A 408 -17.70 1.83 -11.06
N ASN A 409 -17.18 0.84 -11.79
CA ASN A 409 -17.87 0.20 -12.92
C ASN A 409 -17.65 -1.32 -12.85
N SER A 410 -18.72 -2.10 -12.72
CA SER A 410 -18.66 -3.56 -12.76
C SER A 410 -18.46 -4.09 -14.20
N LEU A 411 -17.85 -5.27 -14.33
CA LEU A 411 -17.75 -5.98 -15.61
C LEU A 411 -19.14 -6.41 -16.12
N THR A 412 -19.40 -6.26 -17.42
CA THR A 412 -20.67 -6.65 -18.06
C THR A 412 -20.45 -7.16 -19.49
N ASP A 413 -21.35 -8.04 -19.96
CA ASP A 413 -21.36 -8.55 -21.35
C ASP A 413 -21.64 -7.45 -22.41
N SER A 414 -21.97 -6.21 -22.02
CA SER A 414 -22.37 -5.17 -22.98
C SER A 414 -22.06 -3.74 -22.52
N ILE A 415 -20.93 -3.24 -23.00
CA ILE A 415 -20.67 -1.80 -23.08
C ILE A 415 -21.36 -1.28 -24.35
N VAL A 416 -22.62 -0.87 -24.24
CA VAL A 416 -23.30 -0.08 -25.28
C VAL A 416 -22.66 1.30 -25.48
N SER A 417 -21.99 1.84 -24.46
CA SER A 417 -21.26 3.09 -24.56
C SER A 417 -20.13 3.17 -23.54
N PHE A 418 -18.96 3.67 -23.96
CA PHE A 418 -17.84 3.99 -23.05
C PHE A 418 -18.13 5.18 -22.11
N THR A 419 -19.31 5.80 -22.20
CA THR A 419 -19.65 7.01 -21.43
C THR A 419 -19.56 6.83 -19.90
N PRO A 420 -20.08 5.74 -19.27
CA PRO A 420 -19.96 5.57 -17.82
C PRO A 420 -18.51 5.46 -17.35
N ILE A 421 -17.70 4.65 -18.03
CA ILE A 421 -16.27 4.46 -17.75
C ILE A 421 -15.52 5.81 -17.85
N LYS A 422 -15.78 6.58 -18.91
CA LYS A 422 -15.22 7.93 -19.05
C LYS A 422 -15.65 8.84 -17.90
N SER A 423 -16.94 8.87 -17.57
CA SER A 423 -17.47 9.71 -16.48
C SER A 423 -16.89 9.36 -15.11
N SER A 424 -16.55 8.09 -14.85
CA SER A 424 -15.83 7.70 -13.63
C SER A 424 -14.35 8.11 -13.66
N ILE A 425 -13.64 7.90 -14.78
CA ILE A 425 -12.24 8.35 -14.94
C ILE A 425 -12.14 9.88 -14.81
N ASP A 426 -13.05 10.63 -15.43
CA ASP A 426 -13.15 12.09 -15.35
C ASP A 426 -13.56 12.60 -13.96
N ALA A 427 -14.01 11.71 -13.06
CA ALA A 427 -14.39 12.01 -11.67
C ALA A 427 -13.32 11.62 -10.64
N LEU A 428 -12.23 10.94 -11.04
CA LEU A 428 -11.15 10.55 -10.13
C LEU A 428 -10.43 11.79 -9.57
N THR A 429 -10.41 11.91 -8.25
CA THR A 429 -9.66 12.94 -7.52
C THR A 429 -8.57 12.31 -6.68
N ALA A 430 -7.33 12.81 -6.81
CA ALA A 430 -6.25 12.42 -5.92
C ALA A 430 -6.46 13.04 -4.52
N ASP A 431 -6.66 12.18 -3.53
CA ASP A 431 -6.49 12.45 -2.10
C ASP A 431 -5.47 11.44 -1.55
N GLY A 432 -4.85 11.72 -0.41
CA GLY A 432 -3.64 11.03 0.05
C GLY A 432 -3.83 9.55 0.42
N MET A 433 -2.70 8.82 0.42
CA MET A 433 -2.53 7.36 0.61
C MET A 433 -2.68 6.50 -0.66
N THR A 434 -2.23 5.25 -0.59
CA THR A 434 -2.17 4.32 -1.74
C THR A 434 -2.39 2.87 -1.28
N ALA A 435 -3.49 2.26 -1.73
CA ALA A 435 -3.87 0.86 -1.45
C ALA A 435 -3.85 0.02 -2.74
N ILE A 436 -2.67 -0.49 -3.10
CA ILE A 436 -2.48 -1.29 -4.31
C ILE A 436 -3.02 -2.71 -4.08
N ASP A 437 -2.79 -3.24 -2.88
CA ASP A 437 -3.25 -4.55 -2.44
C ASP A 437 -4.80 -4.69 -2.47
N GLU A 438 -5.55 -3.70 -1.96
CA GLU A 438 -7.00 -3.63 -2.02
C GLU A 438 -7.51 -3.51 -3.45
N GLY A 439 -6.83 -2.70 -4.28
CA GLY A 439 -7.18 -2.53 -5.69
C GLY A 439 -7.04 -3.84 -6.49
N LEU A 440 -5.98 -4.61 -6.22
CA LEU A 440 -5.80 -5.95 -6.77
C LEU A 440 -6.82 -6.94 -6.22
N TYR A 441 -7.16 -6.87 -4.92
CA TYR A 441 -8.16 -7.73 -4.29
C TYR A 441 -9.54 -7.57 -4.93
N GLU A 442 -10.04 -6.33 -5.06
CA GLU A 442 -11.35 -6.09 -5.67
C GLU A 442 -11.36 -6.32 -7.18
N ALA A 443 -10.25 -6.10 -7.90
CA ALA A 443 -10.15 -6.45 -9.32
C ALA A 443 -10.20 -7.97 -9.55
N ASN A 444 -9.53 -8.77 -8.71
CA ASN A 444 -9.61 -10.23 -8.72
C ASN A 444 -11.03 -10.72 -8.37
N ASN A 445 -11.71 -10.09 -7.40
CA ASN A 445 -13.09 -10.43 -7.05
C ASN A 445 -14.05 -10.10 -8.21
N ALA A 446 -13.93 -8.92 -8.82
CA ALA A 446 -14.77 -8.47 -9.92
C ALA A 446 -14.71 -9.42 -11.13
N LEU A 447 -13.50 -9.92 -11.47
CA LEU A 447 -13.31 -10.95 -12.48
C LEU A 447 -13.98 -12.27 -12.05
N TYR A 448 -13.72 -12.74 -10.84
CA TYR A 448 -14.28 -14.00 -10.33
C TYR A 448 -15.82 -14.00 -10.32
N ASP A 449 -16.46 -12.99 -9.74
CA ASP A 449 -17.90 -12.89 -9.61
C ASP A 449 -18.60 -12.78 -10.97
N TYR A 450 -18.04 -12.02 -11.90
CA TYR A 450 -18.54 -11.92 -13.28
C TYR A 450 -18.48 -13.28 -14.01
N PHE A 451 -17.31 -13.94 -14.02
CA PHE A 451 -17.14 -15.22 -14.69
C PHE A 451 -18.01 -16.32 -14.04
N ALA A 452 -18.16 -16.31 -12.72
CA ALA A 452 -19.07 -17.19 -11.99
C ALA A 452 -20.55 -16.96 -12.35
N ALA A 453 -20.99 -15.70 -12.44
CA ALA A 453 -22.36 -15.32 -12.81
C ALA A 453 -22.74 -15.71 -14.27
N VAL A 454 -21.76 -15.85 -15.16
CA VAL A 454 -21.94 -16.41 -16.51
C VAL A 454 -21.57 -17.90 -16.62
N SER A 455 -21.19 -18.54 -15.51
CA SER A 455 -20.84 -19.97 -15.41
C SER A 455 -19.73 -20.41 -16.37
N LYS A 456 -18.72 -19.55 -16.54
CA LYS A 456 -17.50 -19.83 -17.32
C LYS A 456 -16.27 -19.84 -16.41
N PRO A 457 -15.19 -20.57 -16.74
CA PRO A 457 -13.87 -20.30 -16.16
C PRO A 457 -13.39 -18.90 -16.59
N ILE A 458 -12.50 -18.30 -15.80
CA ILE A 458 -11.79 -17.08 -16.21
C ILE A 458 -10.85 -17.46 -17.37
N ASP A 459 -11.09 -16.86 -18.53
CA ASP A 459 -10.35 -17.12 -19.76
C ASP A 459 -9.77 -15.80 -20.27
N ASN A 460 -8.43 -15.69 -20.28
CA ASN A 460 -7.68 -14.47 -20.53
C ASN A 460 -8.11 -13.29 -19.64
N GLY A 461 -8.24 -13.54 -18.33
CA GLY A 461 -8.48 -12.48 -17.35
C GLY A 461 -7.38 -11.43 -17.44
N THR A 462 -7.73 -10.14 -17.30
CA THR A 462 -6.76 -9.05 -17.42
C THR A 462 -7.03 -7.97 -16.39
N ILE A 463 -5.97 -7.55 -15.69
CA ILE A 463 -5.94 -6.39 -14.82
C ILE A 463 -4.87 -5.43 -15.36
N VAL A 464 -5.15 -4.13 -15.38
CA VAL A 464 -4.16 -3.09 -15.69
C VAL A 464 -4.03 -2.19 -14.47
N LEU A 465 -3.02 -2.48 -13.64
CA LEU A 465 -2.70 -1.69 -12.45
C LEU A 465 -1.90 -0.45 -12.86
N VAL A 466 -2.29 0.71 -12.36
CA VAL A 466 -1.58 1.99 -12.54
C VAL A 466 -1.42 2.63 -11.17
N THR A 467 -0.22 3.07 -10.83
CA THR A 467 0.09 3.77 -9.56
C THR A 467 1.16 4.84 -9.78
N ASP A 468 1.13 5.90 -8.99
CA ASP A 468 2.18 6.91 -8.85
C ASP A 468 2.92 6.86 -7.49
N GLY A 469 2.47 5.99 -6.58
CA GLY A 469 3.03 5.81 -5.24
C GLY A 469 3.38 4.36 -4.87
N ILE A 470 4.01 4.21 -3.70
CA ILE A 470 4.25 2.93 -3.00
C ILE A 470 3.04 2.57 -2.15
N ASP A 471 2.63 1.31 -2.17
CA ASP A 471 1.62 0.69 -1.28
C ASP A 471 1.90 1.04 0.20
N ASN A 472 0.97 1.77 0.84
CA ASN A 472 1.18 2.37 2.16
C ASN A 472 -0.01 2.25 3.14
N VAL A 473 -1.16 1.81 2.66
CA VAL A 473 -2.35 1.45 3.44
C VAL A 473 -3.05 0.25 2.76
N GLY A 474 -3.80 -0.56 3.50
CA GLY A 474 -4.44 -1.79 3.00
C GLY A 474 -4.38 -2.92 4.04
N TYR A 475 -4.94 -4.09 3.75
CA TYR A 475 -4.84 -5.27 4.64
C TYR A 475 -4.48 -6.60 3.93
N HIS A 476 -4.31 -6.59 2.61
CA HIS A 476 -3.95 -7.75 1.81
C HIS A 476 -2.43 -7.85 1.59
N SER A 477 -2.03 -8.58 0.54
CA SER A 477 -0.66 -8.69 0.08
C SER A 477 -0.65 -8.66 -1.44
N MET A 478 -0.06 -7.62 -2.04
CA MET A 478 0.06 -7.49 -3.49
C MET A 478 0.63 -8.75 -4.17
N ILE A 479 1.54 -9.47 -3.50
CA ILE A 479 2.15 -10.70 -4.02
C ILE A 479 1.16 -11.88 -3.95
N ALA A 480 0.41 -12.02 -2.84
CA ALA A 480 -0.62 -13.06 -2.74
C ALA A 480 -1.78 -12.80 -3.73
N GLU A 481 -2.09 -11.53 -4.01
CA GLU A 481 -3.08 -11.16 -5.03
C GLU A 481 -2.58 -11.36 -6.47
N ALA A 482 -1.28 -11.19 -6.73
CA ALA A 482 -0.65 -11.58 -7.99
C ALA A 482 -0.66 -13.12 -8.17
N GLU A 483 -0.37 -13.87 -7.11
CA GLU A 483 -0.45 -15.34 -7.12
C GLU A 483 -1.90 -15.84 -7.29
N ARG A 484 -2.88 -15.15 -6.69
CA ARG A 484 -4.32 -15.39 -6.88
C ARG A 484 -4.75 -15.12 -8.32
N ALA A 485 -4.28 -14.03 -8.93
CA ALA A 485 -4.51 -13.72 -10.33
C ALA A 485 -3.91 -14.79 -11.27
N ALA A 486 -2.64 -15.15 -11.08
CA ALA A 486 -1.96 -16.17 -11.87
C ALA A 486 -2.66 -17.55 -11.78
N THR A 487 -3.07 -17.94 -10.57
CA THR A 487 -3.84 -19.17 -10.32
C THR A 487 -5.19 -19.18 -11.05
N ASN A 488 -5.80 -18.00 -11.20
CA ASN A 488 -7.07 -17.76 -11.87
C ASN A 488 -6.92 -17.36 -13.35
N ASN A 489 -5.80 -17.70 -14.01
CA ASN A 489 -5.58 -17.41 -15.44
C ASN A 489 -5.79 -15.91 -15.80
N THR A 490 -5.32 -15.04 -14.90
CA THR A 490 -5.46 -13.57 -14.98
C THR A 490 -4.08 -12.91 -15.05
N THR A 491 -3.85 -12.16 -16.12
CA THR A 491 -2.61 -11.41 -16.38
C THR A 491 -2.71 -10.01 -15.77
N ILE A 492 -1.72 -9.59 -14.98
CA ILE A 492 -1.63 -8.21 -14.48
C ILE A 492 -0.54 -7.46 -15.26
N PHE A 493 -0.95 -6.44 -16.02
CA PHE A 493 -0.04 -5.42 -16.53
C PHE A 493 0.12 -4.32 -15.48
N THR A 494 1.34 -3.83 -15.27
CA THR A 494 1.63 -2.83 -14.23
C THR A 494 2.24 -1.57 -14.85
N VAL A 495 1.79 -0.39 -14.42
CA VAL A 495 2.25 0.90 -14.93
C VAL A 495 2.64 1.80 -13.76
N GLY A 496 3.94 2.07 -13.62
CA GLY A 496 4.47 3.01 -12.62
C GLY A 496 4.56 4.42 -13.21
N PHE A 497 3.96 5.41 -12.56
CA PHE A 497 3.94 6.81 -12.98
C PHE A 497 4.83 7.69 -12.10
N GLY A 498 5.52 8.67 -12.68
CA GLY A 498 6.37 9.58 -11.91
C GLY A 498 7.66 8.92 -11.39
N SER A 499 8.08 9.27 -10.16
CA SER A 499 9.34 8.81 -9.54
C SER A 499 9.15 7.99 -8.27
N ASP A 500 7.96 8.00 -7.69
CA ASP A 500 7.75 7.67 -6.26
C ASP A 500 7.09 6.29 -6.11
N VAL A 501 7.36 5.39 -7.06
CA VAL A 501 6.78 4.03 -7.20
C VAL A 501 7.78 2.93 -6.83
N ASP A 502 7.30 1.79 -6.35
CA ASP A 502 8.13 0.58 -6.19
C ASP A 502 8.25 -0.16 -7.54
N ASP A 503 9.23 0.29 -8.32
CA ASP A 503 9.61 -0.26 -9.63
C ASP A 503 9.98 -1.77 -9.55
N MET A 504 10.38 -2.29 -8.39
CA MET A 504 10.73 -3.70 -8.20
C MET A 504 9.50 -4.57 -7.95
N VAL A 505 8.61 -4.15 -7.07
CA VAL A 505 7.36 -4.86 -6.74
C VAL A 505 6.40 -4.86 -7.94
N LEU A 506 6.26 -3.73 -8.65
CA LEU A 506 5.42 -3.65 -9.85
C LEU A 506 5.90 -4.60 -10.96
N ARG A 507 7.22 -4.75 -11.13
CA ARG A 507 7.81 -5.78 -12.02
C ARG A 507 7.55 -7.19 -11.52
N GLN A 508 7.61 -7.43 -10.21
CA GLN A 508 7.35 -8.76 -9.63
C GLN A 508 5.90 -9.19 -9.86
N ILE A 509 4.92 -8.31 -9.65
CA ILE A 509 3.48 -8.56 -9.88
C ILE A 509 3.21 -8.95 -11.35
N ALA A 510 3.79 -8.21 -12.30
CA ALA A 510 3.68 -8.53 -13.73
C ALA A 510 4.33 -9.88 -14.07
N ASN A 511 5.56 -10.10 -13.59
CA ASN A 511 6.29 -11.35 -13.83
C ASN A 511 5.59 -12.60 -13.26
N ILE A 512 4.91 -12.50 -12.10
CA ILE A 512 4.14 -13.60 -11.49
C ILE A 512 2.97 -14.02 -12.39
N THR A 513 2.35 -13.07 -13.09
CA THR A 513 1.12 -13.26 -13.87
C THR A 513 1.35 -13.35 -15.38
N GLY A 514 2.60 -13.22 -15.84
CA GLY A 514 2.94 -13.23 -17.27
C GLY A 514 2.64 -11.92 -18.02
N GLY A 515 2.38 -10.82 -17.29
CA GLY A 515 2.20 -9.49 -17.86
C GLY A 515 3.52 -8.73 -18.02
N GLU A 516 3.44 -7.50 -18.53
CA GLU A 516 4.57 -6.58 -18.64
C GLU A 516 4.44 -5.39 -17.67
N TYR A 517 5.59 -4.90 -17.18
CA TYR A 517 5.70 -3.63 -16.46
C TYR A 517 6.15 -2.51 -17.39
N TYR A 518 5.47 -1.37 -17.33
CA TYR A 518 5.81 -0.15 -18.06
C TYR A 518 6.08 1.02 -17.11
N PHE A 519 7.14 1.78 -17.39
CA PHE A 519 7.49 2.98 -16.65
C PHE A 519 7.06 4.24 -17.42
N ALA A 520 6.30 5.12 -16.76
CA ALA A 520 5.70 6.32 -17.31
C ALA A 520 6.23 7.59 -16.62
N PRO A 521 7.41 8.11 -17.01
CA PRO A 521 8.04 9.27 -16.35
C PRO A 521 7.28 10.60 -16.54
N ASN A 522 6.24 10.64 -17.36
CA ASN A 522 5.29 11.75 -17.50
C ASN A 522 4.07 11.33 -18.33
N ALA A 523 3.00 12.14 -18.28
CA ALA A 523 1.71 11.84 -18.89
C ALA A 523 1.73 11.63 -20.42
N THR A 524 2.73 12.19 -21.13
CA THR A 524 2.90 11.97 -22.58
C THR A 524 3.16 10.50 -22.91
N VAL A 525 3.80 9.76 -22.00
CA VAL A 525 4.18 8.35 -22.20
C VAL A 525 2.99 7.41 -21.95
N LEU A 526 2.12 7.74 -20.98
CA LEU A 526 0.95 6.93 -20.61
C LEU A 526 0.09 6.55 -21.81
N LYS A 527 -0.20 7.51 -22.71
CA LYS A 527 -1.02 7.23 -23.92
C LYS A 527 -0.41 6.13 -24.79
N ASN A 528 0.91 6.12 -24.96
CA ASN A 528 1.59 5.11 -25.77
C ASN A 528 1.64 3.75 -25.06
N ILE A 529 1.76 3.74 -23.72
CA ILE A 529 1.68 2.53 -22.90
C ILE A 529 0.30 1.88 -23.02
N PHE A 530 -0.79 2.65 -22.81
CA PHE A 530 -2.15 2.13 -22.96
C PHE A 530 -2.45 1.64 -24.39
N VAL A 531 -1.93 2.31 -25.43
CA VAL A 531 -2.03 1.83 -26.82
C VAL A 531 -1.24 0.53 -27.04
N GLY A 532 -0.06 0.39 -26.41
CA GLY A 532 0.73 -0.84 -26.42
C GLY A 532 -0.02 -2.01 -25.77
N ILE A 533 -0.49 -1.83 -24.53
CA ILE A 533 -1.31 -2.80 -23.80
C ILE A 533 -2.56 -3.18 -24.60
N ALA A 534 -3.29 -2.19 -25.14
CA ALA A 534 -4.45 -2.44 -25.99
C ALA A 534 -4.12 -3.19 -27.29
N GLY A 535 -2.88 -3.09 -27.80
CA GLY A 535 -2.39 -3.90 -28.92
C GLY A 535 -2.03 -5.33 -28.54
N VAL A 536 -1.48 -5.55 -27.34
CA VAL A 536 -1.18 -6.90 -26.80
C VAL A 536 -2.47 -7.66 -26.50
N LEU A 537 -3.43 -7.01 -25.81
CA LEU A 537 -4.74 -7.57 -25.50
C LEU A 537 -5.62 -7.69 -26.75
N GLY A 538 -5.65 -6.63 -27.55
CA GLY A 538 -6.44 -6.51 -28.76
C GLY A 538 -5.81 -7.17 -29.96
N ASN A 539 -5.38 -8.43 -29.83
CA ASN A 539 -4.83 -9.23 -30.94
C ASN A 539 -5.93 -9.68 -31.94
N PHE A 540 -6.79 -8.75 -32.34
CA PHE A 540 -7.56 -8.76 -33.58
C PHE A 540 -6.67 -8.48 -34.80
N THR A 541 -5.44 -9.00 -34.78
CA THR A 541 -4.60 -9.09 -35.97
C THR A 541 -5.09 -10.29 -36.77
N ALA A 542 -6.07 -10.07 -37.65
CA ALA A 542 -6.47 -11.12 -38.59
C ALA A 542 -5.22 -11.47 -39.45
N PRO A 543 -4.67 -12.70 -39.38
CA PRO A 543 -3.41 -13.00 -40.07
C PRO A 543 -3.62 -13.16 -41.58
N GLU A 544 -4.74 -13.76 -41.97
CA GLU A 544 -5.10 -14.09 -43.36
C GLU A 544 -6.55 -13.67 -43.70
N PRO A 545 -6.96 -12.38 -43.51
CA PRO A 545 -8.30 -11.92 -43.83
C PRO A 545 -8.52 -12.01 -45.34
N SER A 546 -9.38 -12.95 -45.71
CA SER A 546 -9.64 -13.35 -47.08
C SER A 546 -11.12 -13.17 -47.41
N ILE A 547 -11.40 -12.60 -48.58
CA ILE A 547 -12.76 -12.48 -49.11
C ILE A 547 -12.92 -13.42 -50.32
N THR A 548 -13.93 -14.28 -50.24
CA THR A 548 -14.18 -15.33 -51.24
C THR A 548 -15.60 -15.21 -51.78
N ILE A 549 -15.73 -14.92 -53.07
CA ILE A 549 -16.98 -14.66 -53.78
C ILE A 549 -17.30 -15.84 -54.71
N GLN A 550 -18.51 -16.41 -54.57
CA GLN A 550 -18.96 -17.57 -55.35
C GLN A 550 -19.94 -17.18 -56.45
N LEU A 551 -19.44 -17.11 -57.70
CA LEU A 551 -20.27 -16.99 -58.89
C LEU A 551 -20.82 -18.37 -59.27
N GLY A 552 -22.16 -18.49 -59.36
CA GLY A 552 -22.81 -19.66 -59.93
C GLY A 552 -22.86 -19.57 -61.46
N ASN A 553 -22.47 -20.61 -62.16
CA ASN A 553 -22.80 -20.75 -63.58
C ASN A 553 -24.29 -21.14 -63.65
N ASN A 554 -25.13 -20.25 -64.17
CA ASN A 554 -26.58 -20.27 -63.93
C ASN A 554 -27.27 -21.58 -64.36
N ALA A 555 -28.21 -22.03 -63.53
CA ALA A 555 -29.04 -23.20 -63.78
C ALA A 555 -30.22 -22.86 -64.71
N THR A 556 -30.62 -23.82 -65.55
CA THR A 556 -31.60 -23.58 -66.63
C THR A 556 -33.02 -23.36 -66.11
N VAL A 557 -33.62 -22.25 -66.54
CA VAL A 557 -35.08 -22.00 -66.49
C VAL A 557 -35.50 -21.50 -67.87
N ASP A 558 -36.47 -22.18 -68.51
CA ASP A 558 -37.07 -21.89 -69.82
C ASP A 558 -36.13 -21.47 -70.98
N GLY A 559 -34.87 -21.93 -70.94
CA GLY A 559 -33.97 -21.96 -72.10
C GLY A 559 -33.06 -20.75 -72.33
N ALA A 560 -33.10 -19.74 -71.46
CA ALA A 560 -32.11 -18.65 -71.47
C ALA A 560 -30.82 -19.04 -70.70
N PHE A 561 -29.67 -18.50 -71.12
CA PHE A 561 -28.36 -18.78 -70.54
C PHE A 561 -27.57 -17.48 -70.31
N ALA A 562 -27.66 -16.90 -69.11
CA ALA A 562 -26.78 -15.80 -68.73
C ALA A 562 -25.48 -16.39 -68.14
N ASN A 563 -24.37 -16.26 -68.87
CA ASN A 563 -23.05 -16.61 -68.37
C ASN A 563 -22.41 -15.36 -67.72
N VAL A 564 -21.83 -15.50 -66.53
CA VAL A 564 -21.26 -14.40 -65.73
C VAL A 564 -19.78 -14.63 -65.54
N THR A 565 -18.94 -13.72 -66.04
CA THR A 565 -17.48 -13.85 -66.05
C THR A 565 -16.82 -12.66 -65.36
N TYR A 566 -15.69 -12.88 -64.68
CA TYR A 566 -14.88 -11.80 -64.11
C TYR A 566 -14.08 -11.10 -65.22
N ILE A 567 -14.12 -9.76 -65.25
CA ILE A 567 -13.29 -8.97 -66.17
C ILE A 567 -11.90 -8.85 -65.56
N SER A 568 -10.91 -9.49 -66.19
CA SER A 568 -9.49 -9.39 -65.79
C SER A 568 -9.03 -7.95 -65.60
N ASP A 569 -8.18 -7.74 -64.60
CA ASP A 569 -7.59 -6.45 -64.23
C ASP A 569 -8.58 -5.36 -63.78
N SER A 570 -9.88 -5.68 -63.64
CA SER A 570 -10.89 -4.76 -63.11
C SER A 570 -10.89 -4.64 -61.58
N ALA A 571 -10.29 -5.59 -60.86
CA ALA A 571 -10.31 -5.62 -59.40
C ALA A 571 -9.31 -4.63 -58.77
N LYS A 572 -9.83 -3.75 -57.92
CA LYS A 572 -9.09 -2.76 -57.13
C LYS A 572 -9.42 -2.92 -55.65
N VAL A 573 -8.38 -3.08 -54.82
CA VAL A 573 -8.48 -3.04 -53.35
C VAL A 573 -8.13 -1.63 -52.88
N THR A 574 -8.93 -1.08 -51.97
CA THR A 574 -8.65 0.22 -51.33
C THR A 574 -8.67 0.07 -49.81
N TYR A 575 -7.58 0.46 -49.16
CA TYR A 575 -7.42 0.50 -47.72
C TYR A 575 -7.70 1.92 -47.21
N PHE A 576 -8.28 2.04 -46.03
CA PHE A 576 -8.59 3.33 -45.41
C PHE A 576 -8.52 3.24 -43.88
N ASN A 577 -8.01 4.30 -43.25
CA ASN A 577 -8.04 4.46 -41.80
C ASN A 577 -9.31 5.24 -41.44
N CYS A 578 -10.04 4.84 -40.41
CA CYS A 578 -11.12 5.64 -39.81
C CYS A 578 -10.90 5.82 -38.31
N THR A 579 -11.40 6.93 -37.79
CA THR A 579 -11.73 7.04 -36.36
C THR A 579 -13.14 6.51 -36.13
N LEU A 580 -13.53 6.27 -34.87
CA LEU A 580 -14.86 5.75 -34.50
C LEU A 580 -16.05 6.66 -34.91
N THR A 581 -15.80 7.87 -35.41
CA THR A 581 -16.83 8.85 -35.79
C THR A 581 -16.61 9.51 -37.16
N ASP A 582 -15.47 9.27 -37.84
CA ASP A 582 -15.22 9.82 -39.18
C ASP A 582 -14.21 8.97 -39.98
N CYS A 583 -14.48 8.81 -41.28
CA CYS A 583 -13.65 8.15 -42.29
C CYS A 583 -13.13 9.13 -43.37
N SER A 584 -13.25 10.44 -43.16
CA SER A 584 -12.89 11.49 -44.14
C SER A 584 -11.42 11.90 -44.12
N GLU A 585 -10.66 11.63 -43.05
CA GLU A 585 -9.22 11.90 -42.97
C GLU A 585 -8.39 10.89 -43.80
N GLY A 586 -8.28 11.19 -45.09
CA GLY A 586 -7.74 10.24 -46.07
C GLY A 586 -6.23 9.97 -46.00
N GLN A 587 -5.88 8.69 -45.87
CA GLN A 587 -4.88 8.09 -46.75
C GLN A 587 -5.49 6.85 -47.43
N TYR A 588 -5.95 7.01 -48.67
CA TYR A 588 -6.44 5.93 -49.51
C TYR A 588 -5.27 5.25 -50.22
N GLU A 589 -4.63 4.29 -49.55
CA GLU A 589 -3.72 3.37 -50.24
C GLU A 589 -4.55 2.38 -51.06
N SER A 590 -4.22 2.18 -52.34
CA SER A 590 -5.00 1.30 -53.20
C SER A 590 -4.15 0.62 -54.27
N GLU A 591 -4.45 -0.65 -54.53
CA GLU A 591 -3.76 -1.48 -55.52
C GLU A 591 -4.76 -2.16 -56.47
N TYR A 592 -4.32 -2.44 -57.69
CA TYR A 592 -5.04 -3.35 -58.58
C TYR A 592 -4.59 -4.77 -58.28
N LEU A 593 -5.49 -5.58 -57.74
CA LEU A 593 -5.22 -6.94 -57.28
C LEU A 593 -6.29 -7.88 -57.82
N ASN A 594 -5.92 -8.68 -58.81
CA ASN A 594 -6.79 -9.72 -59.34
C ASN A 594 -7.08 -10.79 -58.27
N PRO A 595 -8.29 -11.38 -58.25
CA PRO A 595 -8.57 -12.56 -57.43
C PRO A 595 -7.76 -13.78 -57.91
N ASN A 596 -7.43 -14.65 -56.96
CA ASN A 596 -7.17 -16.05 -57.26
C ASN A 596 -8.47 -16.70 -57.73
N VAL A 597 -8.54 -17.08 -59.02
CA VAL A 597 -9.72 -17.70 -59.63
C VAL A 597 -9.61 -19.22 -59.57
N THR A 598 -10.61 -19.88 -58.97
CA THR A 598 -10.71 -21.34 -58.94
C THR A 598 -12.08 -21.82 -59.41
N TYR A 599 -12.15 -23.03 -59.97
CA TYR A 599 -13.38 -23.58 -60.55
C TYR A 599 -13.75 -24.89 -59.84
N ILE A 600 -14.96 -24.95 -59.27
CA ILE A 600 -15.45 -26.12 -58.52
C ILE A 600 -16.83 -26.51 -59.06
N GLY A 601 -16.85 -27.50 -59.95
CA GLY A 601 -18.07 -27.90 -60.66
C GLY A 601 -18.60 -26.74 -61.51
N ASN A 602 -19.90 -26.43 -61.37
CA ASN A 602 -20.56 -25.31 -62.05
C ASN A 602 -20.45 -23.98 -61.27
N ARG A 603 -19.31 -23.73 -60.60
CA ARG A 603 -19.05 -22.48 -59.87
C ARG A 603 -17.66 -21.94 -60.16
N THR A 604 -17.59 -20.63 -60.32
CA THR A 604 -16.33 -19.86 -60.38
C THR A 604 -16.18 -19.14 -59.04
N ILE A 605 -15.04 -19.34 -58.38
CA ILE A 605 -14.74 -18.77 -57.06
C ILE A 605 -13.61 -17.77 -57.23
N LEU A 606 -13.88 -16.53 -56.83
CA LEU A 606 -12.92 -15.42 -56.81
C LEU A 606 -12.46 -15.21 -55.36
N SER A 607 -11.17 -15.30 -55.08
CA SER A 607 -10.63 -15.12 -53.73
C SER A 607 -9.53 -14.07 -53.70
N TRP A 608 -9.62 -13.12 -52.77
CA TRP A 608 -8.57 -12.13 -52.48
C TRP A 608 -8.04 -12.36 -51.07
N ASP A 609 -6.72 -12.39 -50.92
CA ASP A 609 -6.01 -12.28 -49.64
C ASP A 609 -5.59 -10.82 -49.46
N ILE A 610 -6.05 -10.20 -48.38
CA ILE A 610 -6.01 -8.74 -48.19
C ILE A 610 -5.10 -8.34 -47.02
N GLY A 611 -4.74 -9.28 -46.13
CA GLY A 611 -3.96 -8.99 -44.92
C GLY A 611 -2.68 -9.80 -44.72
N ASN A 612 -2.43 -10.88 -45.49
CA ASN A 612 -1.20 -11.70 -45.38
C ASN A 612 0.02 -11.00 -46.03
N ARG A 613 0.25 -9.73 -45.68
CA ARG A 613 1.33 -8.88 -46.21
C ARG A 613 1.92 -7.98 -45.11
N PRO A 614 3.24 -8.01 -44.89
CA PRO A 614 3.88 -7.32 -43.77
C PRO A 614 3.83 -5.78 -43.86
N ASP A 615 3.57 -5.22 -45.04
CA ASP A 615 3.41 -3.77 -45.29
C ASP A 615 1.94 -3.30 -45.29
N ARG A 616 0.98 -4.22 -45.16
CA ARG A 616 -0.47 -3.95 -45.25
C ARG A 616 -1.30 -4.50 -44.10
N ILE A 617 -0.66 -4.95 -43.01
CA ILE A 617 -1.30 -5.51 -41.81
C ILE A 617 -2.51 -4.67 -41.38
N ILE A 618 -3.67 -5.32 -41.32
CA ILE A 618 -4.93 -4.74 -40.86
C ILE A 618 -4.93 -4.74 -39.33
N THR A 619 -5.21 -3.58 -38.74
CA THR A 619 -5.24 -3.34 -37.30
C THR A 619 -6.53 -2.61 -36.93
N VAL A 620 -6.86 -2.51 -35.64
CA VAL A 620 -8.00 -1.71 -35.17
C VAL A 620 -7.92 -0.28 -35.76
N GLY A 621 -9.03 0.21 -36.31
CA GLY A 621 -9.12 1.48 -37.02
C GLY A 621 -8.76 1.44 -38.52
N LYS A 622 -8.27 0.31 -39.06
CA LYS A 622 -8.10 0.10 -40.49
C LYS A 622 -9.26 -0.69 -41.08
N TYR A 623 -9.65 -0.30 -42.29
CA TYR A 623 -10.73 -0.87 -43.07
C TYR A 623 -10.29 -1.05 -44.53
N TRP A 624 -11.02 -1.85 -45.30
CA TRP A 624 -10.73 -2.12 -46.70
C TRP A 624 -12.01 -2.32 -47.52
N ASN A 625 -11.93 -2.12 -48.83
CA ASN A 625 -12.95 -2.49 -49.80
C ASN A 625 -12.31 -3.12 -51.04
N VAL A 626 -13.10 -3.90 -51.78
CA VAL A 626 -12.73 -4.45 -53.09
C VAL A 626 -13.81 -4.03 -54.08
N THR A 627 -13.43 -3.34 -55.15
CA THR A 627 -14.31 -3.07 -56.30
C THR A 627 -13.80 -3.87 -57.49
N TYR A 628 -14.71 -4.49 -58.26
CA TYR A 628 -14.39 -5.36 -59.39
C TYR A 628 -15.55 -5.34 -60.40
N GLN A 629 -15.33 -5.82 -61.63
CA GLN A 629 -16.34 -5.86 -62.67
C GLN A 629 -16.62 -7.29 -63.15
N LEU A 630 -17.89 -7.54 -63.48
CA LEU A 630 -18.38 -8.78 -64.08
C LEU A 630 -19.01 -8.47 -65.44
N GLN A 631 -18.77 -9.33 -66.43
CA GLN A 631 -19.45 -9.31 -67.72
C GLN A 631 -20.55 -10.39 -67.75
N ILE A 632 -21.71 -10.04 -68.33
CA ILE A 632 -22.82 -10.95 -68.60
C ILE A 632 -22.94 -11.13 -70.11
N ASP A 633 -22.99 -12.37 -70.60
CA ASP A 633 -23.06 -12.63 -72.04
C ASP A 633 -24.47 -12.35 -72.62
N ASN A 634 -24.49 -11.58 -73.71
CA ASN A 634 -25.66 -10.82 -74.18
C ASN A 634 -26.63 -11.60 -75.10
N GLU A 635 -26.66 -12.94 -74.99
CA GLU A 635 -27.49 -13.82 -75.84
C GLU A 635 -28.78 -14.32 -75.13
N SER A 636 -29.04 -13.87 -73.89
CA SER A 636 -30.26 -14.22 -73.14
C SER A 636 -31.42 -13.27 -73.43
N VAL A 637 -32.59 -13.85 -73.71
CA VAL A 637 -33.85 -13.11 -73.87
C VAL A 637 -34.68 -13.24 -72.58
N GLY A 638 -34.90 -12.13 -71.88
CA GLY A 638 -35.73 -12.08 -70.67
C GLY A 638 -34.96 -11.94 -69.35
N TYR A 639 -35.70 -11.79 -68.24
CA TYR A 639 -35.14 -11.61 -66.90
C TYR A 639 -34.53 -12.91 -66.37
N VAL A 640 -33.20 -12.97 -66.28
CA VAL A 640 -32.49 -14.10 -65.65
C VAL A 640 -32.08 -13.70 -64.21
N PRO A 641 -32.65 -14.34 -63.16
CA PRO A 641 -32.27 -14.05 -61.78
C PRO A 641 -30.89 -14.66 -61.46
N ILE A 642 -29.89 -13.80 -61.26
CA ILE A 642 -28.53 -14.23 -60.88
C ILE A 642 -28.52 -14.57 -59.39
N VAL A 643 -28.25 -15.84 -59.07
CA VAL A 643 -28.10 -16.31 -57.69
C VAL A 643 -26.62 -16.29 -57.30
N LEU A 644 -26.20 -15.22 -56.64
CA LEU A 644 -24.92 -15.21 -55.92
C LEU A 644 -25.02 -16.14 -54.71
N TYR A 645 -24.10 -17.09 -54.60
CA TYR A 645 -24.04 -17.97 -53.44
C TYR A 645 -23.41 -17.25 -52.23
N PRO A 646 -23.67 -17.72 -50.98
CA PRO A 646 -23.07 -17.15 -49.79
C PRO A 646 -21.55 -17.03 -49.96
N SER A 647 -21.10 -15.79 -49.87
CA SER A 647 -19.72 -15.38 -50.08
C SER A 647 -19.17 -14.99 -48.71
N CYS A 648 -18.02 -15.54 -48.34
CA CYS A 648 -17.49 -15.44 -46.98
C CYS A 648 -16.35 -14.42 -46.90
N VAL A 649 -16.32 -13.69 -45.80
CA VAL A 649 -15.08 -13.12 -45.25
C VAL A 649 -14.62 -14.06 -44.15
N THR A 650 -13.43 -14.61 -44.29
CA THR A 650 -12.77 -15.49 -43.33
C THR A 650 -11.65 -14.74 -42.63
N TYR A 651 -11.65 -14.81 -41.29
CA TYR A 651 -10.56 -14.34 -40.45
C TYR A 651 -10.41 -15.33 -39.27
N GLU A 652 -9.18 -15.51 -38.80
CA GLU A 652 -8.92 -16.22 -37.55
C GLU A 652 -8.84 -15.21 -36.40
N GLY A 653 -9.43 -15.59 -35.26
CA GLY A 653 -9.26 -14.94 -33.97
C GLY A 653 -9.04 -16.01 -32.90
N THR A 654 -8.64 -15.62 -31.70
CA THR A 654 -8.24 -16.54 -30.61
C THR A 654 -9.34 -17.48 -30.09
N GLY A 655 -10.56 -17.41 -30.63
CA GLY A 655 -11.69 -18.31 -30.35
C GLY A 655 -11.75 -19.60 -31.19
N GLY A 656 -10.69 -19.98 -31.90
CA GLY A 656 -10.49 -21.35 -32.45
C GLY A 656 -11.38 -21.79 -33.63
N GLU A 657 -12.42 -21.04 -33.99
CA GLU A 657 -13.30 -21.33 -35.13
C GLU A 657 -13.22 -20.22 -36.19
N GLY A 658 -12.77 -20.59 -37.41
CA GLY A 658 -12.77 -19.72 -38.59
C GLY A 658 -14.19 -19.35 -39.00
N ASN A 659 -14.69 -18.24 -38.46
CA ASN A 659 -16.09 -17.87 -38.55
C ASN A 659 -16.43 -17.29 -39.93
N CYS A 660 -17.07 -18.10 -40.77
CA CYS A 660 -17.74 -17.64 -41.98
C CYS A 660 -18.90 -16.70 -41.63
N SER A 661 -18.61 -15.40 -41.59
CA SER A 661 -19.64 -14.37 -41.57
C SER A 661 -20.42 -14.40 -42.89
N ASN A 662 -21.53 -15.15 -42.91
CA ASN A 662 -22.53 -15.14 -43.99
C ASN A 662 -23.34 -13.83 -43.94
N ASN A 663 -22.63 -12.70 -44.05
CA ASN A 663 -23.27 -11.44 -44.43
C ASN A 663 -23.81 -11.63 -45.85
N LEU A 664 -25.12 -11.45 -46.01
CA LEU A 664 -25.69 -11.17 -47.32
C LEU A 664 -24.96 -9.94 -47.85
N ILE A 665 -24.24 -10.09 -48.98
CA ILE A 665 -23.69 -8.94 -49.69
C ILE A 665 -24.87 -8.00 -49.96
N PRO A 666 -24.81 -6.72 -49.55
CA PRO A 666 -25.90 -5.79 -49.77
C PRO A 666 -26.21 -5.70 -51.27
N ASN A 667 -27.51 -5.63 -51.61
CA ASN A 667 -28.03 -5.85 -52.97
C ASN A 667 -27.15 -5.21 -54.06
N VAL A 668 -26.55 -6.05 -54.90
CA VAL A 668 -25.79 -5.60 -56.07
C VAL A 668 -26.79 -5.15 -57.14
N ASN A 669 -27.19 -3.88 -57.09
CA ASN A 669 -27.94 -3.27 -58.18
C ASN A 669 -27.07 -3.23 -59.44
N VAL A 670 -27.45 -4.02 -60.45
CA VAL A 670 -26.87 -3.96 -61.79
C VAL A 670 -27.84 -3.18 -62.67
N ASP A 671 -27.52 -1.91 -62.96
CA ASP A 671 -28.29 -1.08 -63.88
C ASP A 671 -28.18 -1.60 -65.32
N VAL A 672 -29.16 -2.39 -65.74
CA VAL A 672 -29.32 -2.81 -67.14
C VAL A 672 -30.24 -1.81 -67.85
N ALA A 673 -29.65 -0.81 -68.48
CA ALA A 673 -30.38 0.26 -69.17
C ALA A 673 -31.15 -0.23 -70.41
N GLY A 674 -32.42 -0.62 -70.23
CA GLY A 674 -33.36 -0.99 -71.30
C GLY A 674 -34.51 0.01 -71.44
N ASN A 675 -34.74 0.50 -72.67
CA ASN A 675 -35.81 1.48 -72.95
C ASN A 675 -37.23 0.86 -72.83
N GLY A 676 -38.09 1.50 -72.04
CA GLY A 676 -39.53 1.20 -71.90
C GLY A 676 -40.29 2.41 -71.29
N THR A 677 -41.62 2.44 -71.41
CA THR A 677 -42.46 3.63 -71.09
C THR A 677 -43.57 3.34 -70.07
N GLU A 678 -44.03 4.39 -69.37
CA GLU A 678 -45.00 4.37 -68.26
C GLU A 678 -46.47 4.11 -68.65
N PRO A 679 -47.32 3.62 -67.72
CA PRO A 679 -48.80 3.55 -67.81
C PRO A 679 -49.54 4.66 -67.00
N GLU A 680 -50.89 4.68 -67.05
CA GLU A 680 -51.75 5.76 -66.47
C GLU A 680 -52.51 5.37 -65.18
N THR A 681 -53.01 6.39 -64.46
CA THR A 681 -53.55 6.35 -63.08
C THR A 681 -55.07 6.09 -62.96
N LYS A 682 -55.52 5.61 -61.79
CA LYS A 682 -56.94 5.38 -61.38
C LYS A 682 -57.28 6.05 -60.01
N CYS A 683 -58.57 6.05 -59.62
CA CYS A 683 -59.08 6.49 -58.30
C CYS A 683 -59.55 5.32 -57.42
N ALA A 684 -59.98 5.57 -56.17
CA ALA A 684 -60.36 4.56 -55.18
C ALA A 684 -61.75 4.81 -54.54
N ASP A 685 -62.45 3.73 -54.19
CA ASP A 685 -63.87 3.76 -53.78
C ASP A 685 -64.09 3.44 -52.28
N SER A 686 -63.09 2.87 -51.58
CA SER A 686 -63.21 2.56 -50.15
C SER A 686 -61.89 2.67 -49.36
N ILE A 687 -62.00 2.76 -48.03
CA ILE A 687 -60.87 2.86 -47.08
C ILE A 687 -60.97 1.79 -45.98
N GLU A 688 -59.88 1.05 -45.75
CA GLU A 688 -59.78 -0.01 -44.74
C GLU A 688 -58.71 0.35 -43.69
N LEU A 689 -59.03 0.21 -42.38
CA LEU A 689 -58.13 0.55 -41.27
C LEU A 689 -57.72 -0.69 -40.45
N ALA A 690 -56.54 -1.25 -40.77
CA ALA A 690 -55.97 -2.39 -40.10
C ALA A 690 -55.12 -1.99 -38.87
N SER A 691 -55.44 -2.58 -37.71
CA SER A 691 -54.67 -2.43 -36.47
C SER A 691 -53.83 -3.68 -36.19
N LYS A 692 -52.52 -3.53 -35.96
CA LYS A 692 -51.66 -4.65 -35.52
C LYS A 692 -50.96 -4.31 -34.21
N ALA A 693 -51.41 -4.96 -33.13
CA ALA A 693 -50.71 -4.93 -31.85
C ALA A 693 -49.34 -5.63 -31.99
N ILE A 694 -48.26 -4.98 -31.54
CA ILE A 694 -46.90 -5.53 -31.58
C ILE A 694 -46.54 -6.08 -30.18
N SER A 695 -47.41 -6.92 -29.63
CA SER A 695 -47.19 -7.61 -28.36
C SER A 695 -46.29 -8.83 -28.54
N GLY A 696 -44.98 -8.59 -28.69
CA GLY A 696 -43.95 -9.64 -28.83
C GLY A 696 -42.72 -9.46 -27.94
N GLY A 697 -42.66 -8.38 -27.15
CA GLY A 697 -41.59 -8.06 -26.22
C GLY A 697 -42.07 -7.08 -25.13
N PRO A 698 -41.27 -6.81 -24.09
CA PRO A 698 -41.63 -5.90 -23.01
C PRO A 698 -41.65 -4.43 -23.47
N PRO A 699 -42.35 -3.53 -22.75
CA PRO A 699 -42.35 -2.09 -23.05
C PRO A 699 -40.99 -1.45 -22.72
N PHE A 700 -40.56 -0.51 -23.56
CA PHE A 700 -39.35 0.31 -23.38
C PHE A 700 -39.72 1.79 -23.15
N ARG A 701 -38.89 2.53 -22.41
CA ARG A 701 -39.02 3.99 -22.23
C ARG A 701 -38.17 4.73 -23.26
N LEU A 702 -38.69 5.84 -23.79
CA LEU A 702 -37.95 6.76 -24.67
C LEU A 702 -37.82 8.21 -24.12
N SER A 703 -38.08 8.40 -22.81
CA SER A 703 -37.88 9.69 -22.12
C SER A 703 -36.89 9.58 -20.96
N SER A 704 -36.00 10.56 -20.85
CA SER A 704 -34.95 10.67 -19.82
C SER A 704 -35.36 11.51 -18.60
N LYS A 705 -36.63 11.91 -18.48
CA LYS A 705 -37.16 12.56 -17.27
C LYS A 705 -37.91 11.58 -16.38
N ALA A 706 -37.69 11.69 -15.07
CA ALA A 706 -38.65 11.25 -14.08
C ALA A 706 -39.96 12.05 -14.21
N ASP A 707 -41.06 11.45 -13.78
CA ASP A 707 -42.38 12.08 -13.62
C ASP A 707 -43.10 12.60 -14.90
N THR A 708 -43.12 11.81 -15.97
CA THR A 708 -44.37 11.56 -16.73
C THR A 708 -44.35 10.31 -17.63
N VAL A 709 -45.42 9.49 -17.50
CA VAL A 709 -45.99 8.56 -18.52
C VAL A 709 -45.17 7.30 -18.92
N GLN A 710 -45.90 6.20 -19.17
CA GLN A 710 -45.42 4.97 -19.83
C GLN A 710 -45.97 4.94 -21.27
N GLU A 711 -45.14 4.64 -22.26
CA GLU A 711 -45.54 4.63 -23.67
C GLU A 711 -45.91 3.23 -24.16
N TYR A 712 -46.96 3.16 -24.98
CA TYR A 712 -47.47 1.95 -25.62
C TYR A 712 -47.58 2.19 -27.12
N ALA A 713 -46.71 1.58 -27.92
CA ALA A 713 -46.65 1.80 -29.36
C ALA A 713 -47.62 0.88 -30.13
N TYR A 714 -48.61 1.46 -30.82
CA TYR A 714 -49.46 0.76 -31.78
C TYR A 714 -49.14 1.17 -33.22
N ARG A 715 -49.12 0.18 -34.11
CA ARG A 715 -49.01 0.41 -35.56
C ARG A 715 -50.38 0.26 -36.22
N LEU A 716 -50.89 1.37 -36.75
CA LEU A 716 -52.05 1.38 -37.63
C LEU A 716 -51.58 1.49 -39.07
N THR A 717 -52.25 0.77 -39.97
CA THR A 717 -52.08 0.89 -41.42
C THR A 717 -53.46 1.11 -42.05
N ALA A 718 -53.63 2.23 -42.74
CA ALA A 718 -54.83 2.54 -43.53
C ALA A 718 -54.51 2.37 -45.02
N SER A 719 -55.39 1.70 -45.77
CA SER A 719 -55.23 1.45 -47.21
C SER A 719 -56.49 1.82 -47.98
N LEU A 720 -56.32 2.31 -49.21
CA LEU A 720 -57.41 2.55 -50.16
C LEU A 720 -57.63 1.31 -51.06
N LYS A 721 -58.86 1.10 -51.53
CA LYS A 721 -59.24 -0.02 -52.43
C LYS A 721 -60.21 0.40 -53.55
N ASP A 722 -60.00 -0.20 -54.73
CA ASP A 722 -60.94 -0.32 -55.87
C ASP A 722 -61.68 -1.68 -55.76
N GLU A 723 -62.79 -1.91 -56.49
CA GLU A 723 -63.62 -3.13 -56.37
C GLU A 723 -62.88 -4.44 -56.76
N ASP A 724 -61.78 -4.35 -57.52
CA ASP A 724 -60.98 -5.48 -58.03
C ASP A 724 -59.66 -5.76 -57.25
N GLU A 725 -59.40 -5.08 -56.11
CA GLU A 725 -58.19 -5.19 -55.26
C GLU A 725 -56.81 -4.82 -55.88
N ASP A 726 -56.76 -4.16 -57.06
CA ASP A 726 -55.53 -3.59 -57.62
C ASP A 726 -54.99 -2.37 -56.82
N PRO A 727 -53.66 -2.10 -56.83
CA PRO A 727 -53.07 -0.98 -56.09
C PRO A 727 -53.29 0.38 -56.79
N VAL A 728 -53.82 1.35 -56.03
CA VAL A 728 -54.05 2.72 -56.49
C VAL A 728 -52.79 3.58 -56.31
N GLU A 729 -52.46 4.40 -57.32
CA GLU A 729 -51.17 5.10 -57.42
C GLU A 729 -51.00 6.30 -56.46
N PHE A 730 -49.78 6.84 -56.39
CA PHE A 730 -49.37 7.87 -55.45
C PHE A 730 -50.04 9.24 -55.70
N GLY A 731 -50.51 9.89 -54.62
CA GLY A 731 -50.77 11.34 -54.69
C GLY A 731 -51.60 11.98 -53.57
N MET A 732 -52.40 11.22 -52.79
CA MET A 732 -53.42 11.82 -51.91
C MET A 732 -53.34 11.39 -50.43
N VAL A 733 -54.05 12.16 -49.59
CA VAL A 733 -53.91 12.19 -48.12
C VAL A 733 -54.84 11.20 -47.42
N VAL A 734 -54.36 10.63 -46.31
CA VAL A 734 -55.18 10.01 -45.26
C VAL A 734 -54.99 10.78 -43.96
N GLU A 735 -56.08 11.12 -43.27
CA GLU A 735 -56.04 11.83 -41.98
C GLU A 735 -56.51 10.91 -40.84
N PHE A 736 -55.79 10.91 -39.72
CA PHE A 736 -56.12 10.15 -38.52
C PHE A 736 -56.63 11.07 -37.40
N LYS A 737 -57.77 10.73 -36.78
CA LYS A 737 -58.32 11.46 -35.62
C LYS A 737 -58.70 10.52 -34.49
N ALA A 738 -58.44 10.94 -33.25
CA ALA A 738 -58.83 10.25 -32.02
C ALA A 738 -60.03 10.92 -31.35
N THR A 739 -60.83 10.13 -30.61
CA THR A 739 -61.98 10.65 -29.85
C THR A 739 -61.62 11.32 -28.53
N SER A 740 -60.44 11.02 -27.97
CA SER A 740 -59.97 11.54 -26.67
C SER A 740 -58.49 11.21 -26.43
N GLY A 741 -57.76 12.09 -25.74
CA GLY A 741 -56.34 11.93 -25.42
C GLY A 741 -55.41 12.60 -26.43
N THR A 742 -54.11 12.69 -26.11
CA THR A 742 -53.11 13.22 -27.03
C THR A 742 -52.50 12.08 -27.85
N LEU A 743 -52.48 12.21 -29.17
CA LEU A 743 -51.70 11.32 -30.04
C LEU A 743 -50.37 11.98 -30.42
N TYR A 744 -49.31 11.18 -30.42
CA TYR A 744 -47.98 11.54 -30.92
C TYR A 744 -47.67 10.68 -32.16
N ASN A 745 -47.00 11.27 -33.15
CA ASN A 745 -46.54 10.58 -34.36
C ASN A 745 -45.02 10.37 -34.30
N TYR A 746 -44.55 9.14 -34.53
CA TYR A 746 -43.14 8.77 -34.36
C TYR A 746 -42.35 8.59 -35.67
N THR A 747 -42.95 8.82 -36.85
CA THR A 747 -42.36 8.42 -38.14
C THR A 747 -41.22 9.34 -38.68
N LEU A 748 -40.78 10.35 -37.92
CA LEU A 748 -39.61 11.19 -38.24
C LEU A 748 -38.83 11.58 -36.98
N HIS A 749 -37.50 11.57 -37.05
CA HIS A 749 -36.64 12.01 -35.95
C HIS A 749 -36.89 13.49 -35.56
N ASN A 750 -36.91 13.75 -34.24
CA ASN A 750 -36.78 15.07 -33.61
C ASN A 750 -37.92 16.12 -33.78
N THR A 751 -39.19 15.72 -33.88
CA THR A 751 -40.30 16.63 -33.51
C THR A 751 -41.40 15.97 -32.68
N SER A 752 -41.51 16.33 -31.40
CA SER A 752 -42.65 16.04 -30.52
C SER A 752 -43.82 16.99 -30.80
N GLY A 753 -44.42 16.85 -31.99
CA GLY A 753 -45.58 17.63 -32.43
C GLY A 753 -46.92 17.01 -32.01
N LEU A 754 -47.86 17.85 -31.58
CA LEU A 754 -49.27 17.48 -31.41
C LEU A 754 -49.89 17.07 -32.76
N LEU A 755 -50.54 15.91 -32.82
CA LEU A 755 -51.28 15.47 -34.01
C LEU A 755 -52.55 16.33 -34.21
N ASN A 756 -52.38 17.39 -34.98
CA ASN A 756 -53.45 18.13 -35.65
C ASN A 756 -52.92 18.63 -37.02
N GLY A 757 -52.22 17.74 -37.73
CA GLY A 757 -51.43 18.03 -38.92
C GLY A 757 -51.30 16.82 -39.85
N THR A 758 -51.39 17.09 -41.14
CA THR A 758 -51.55 16.14 -42.23
C THR A 758 -50.28 15.33 -42.52
N THR A 759 -50.41 14.02 -42.76
CA THR A 759 -49.33 13.17 -43.31
C THR A 759 -49.77 12.52 -44.62
N GLY A 760 -49.28 13.03 -45.76
CA GLY A 760 -49.48 12.40 -47.06
C GLY A 760 -48.47 11.28 -47.29
N LEU A 761 -48.96 10.04 -47.45
CA LEU A 761 -48.20 8.85 -47.84
C LEU A 761 -49.06 8.05 -48.83
N GLY A 762 -48.50 7.68 -49.98
CA GLY A 762 -49.27 7.12 -51.11
C GLY A 762 -49.72 5.67 -50.92
N GLY A 763 -50.93 5.35 -51.36
CA GLY A 763 -51.51 3.99 -51.39
C GLY A 763 -51.91 3.43 -50.01
N ALA A 764 -50.96 3.41 -49.07
CA ALA A 764 -51.16 3.01 -47.68
C ALA A 764 -50.38 3.88 -46.70
N ALA A 765 -51.07 4.45 -45.71
CA ALA A 765 -50.48 5.26 -44.65
C ALA A 765 -50.24 4.41 -43.40
N THR A 766 -49.00 4.37 -42.89
CA THR A 766 -48.67 3.71 -41.61
C THR A 766 -48.24 4.75 -40.59
N VAL A 767 -48.87 4.72 -39.40
CA VAL A 767 -48.60 5.64 -38.29
C VAL A 767 -48.35 4.86 -37.02
N TRP A 768 -47.34 5.32 -36.27
CA TRP A 768 -47.04 4.88 -34.91
C TRP A 768 -47.72 5.82 -33.91
N LEU A 769 -48.52 5.25 -33.01
CA LEU A 769 -49.24 5.99 -31.98
C LEU A 769 -48.79 5.57 -30.58
N SER A 770 -48.54 6.56 -29.72
CA SER A 770 -48.52 6.41 -28.26
C SER A 770 -49.66 7.25 -27.62
N SER A 771 -49.99 6.94 -26.37
CA SER A 771 -50.99 7.68 -25.58
C SER A 771 -50.50 7.85 -24.13
N ASP A 772 -50.93 8.93 -23.49
CA ASP A 772 -50.57 9.35 -22.14
C ASP A 772 -51.44 8.73 -21.02
N VAL A 773 -52.49 7.98 -21.36
CA VAL A 773 -53.39 7.33 -20.40
C VAL A 773 -53.78 5.89 -20.82
N PRO A 774 -53.77 4.90 -19.89
CA PRO A 774 -54.31 3.57 -20.17
C PRO A 774 -55.85 3.64 -20.26
N GLY A 775 -56.43 2.91 -21.22
CA GLY A 775 -57.85 2.99 -21.54
C GLY A 775 -58.16 2.57 -22.97
N THR A 776 -59.33 2.98 -23.48
CA THR A 776 -59.80 2.65 -24.83
C THR A 776 -59.95 3.92 -25.66
N ILE A 777 -59.29 3.97 -26.83
CA ILE A 777 -59.33 5.10 -27.76
C ILE A 777 -59.82 4.60 -29.12
N THR A 778 -60.84 5.26 -29.68
CA THR A 778 -61.25 5.06 -31.06
C THR A 778 -60.42 5.95 -31.97
N VAL A 779 -59.81 5.37 -33.00
CA VAL A 779 -59.08 6.09 -34.05
C VAL A 779 -59.80 5.87 -35.37
N CYS A 780 -60.06 6.95 -36.09
CA CYS A 780 -60.72 6.94 -37.40
C CYS A 780 -59.79 7.48 -38.48
N ALA A 781 -59.78 6.81 -39.64
CA ALA A 781 -59.09 7.25 -40.85
C ALA A 781 -60.10 7.85 -41.86
N TYR A 782 -59.75 9.01 -42.42
CA TYR A 782 -60.56 9.78 -43.35
C TYR A 782 -59.83 9.96 -44.68
N HIS A 783 -60.59 9.98 -45.79
CA HIS A 783 -60.09 10.29 -47.13
C HIS A 783 -61.15 11.04 -47.95
N THR A 784 -60.68 11.94 -48.82
CA THR A 784 -61.49 12.65 -49.82
C THR A 784 -60.86 12.41 -51.19
N THR A 785 -61.65 11.92 -52.13
CA THR A 785 -61.19 11.59 -53.49
C THR A 785 -60.92 12.83 -54.34
N ALA A 786 -60.26 12.64 -55.49
CA ALA A 786 -59.81 13.71 -56.39
C ALA A 786 -60.93 14.63 -56.93
N ASP A 787 -62.17 14.15 -56.94
CA ASP A 787 -63.38 14.88 -57.34
C ASP A 787 -64.06 15.66 -56.18
N GLY A 788 -63.56 15.51 -54.95
CA GLY A 788 -64.09 16.15 -53.75
C GLY A 788 -65.07 15.30 -52.94
N THR A 789 -65.28 14.02 -53.27
CA THR A 789 -66.18 13.13 -52.52
C THR A 789 -65.52 12.60 -51.24
N GLU A 790 -66.15 12.77 -50.07
CA GLU A 790 -65.67 12.15 -48.82
C GLU A 790 -66.04 10.66 -48.77
N LEU A 791 -65.06 9.78 -48.59
CA LEU A 791 -65.31 8.36 -48.33
C LEU A 791 -65.81 8.16 -46.89
N THR A 792 -66.61 7.12 -46.67
CA THR A 792 -67.11 6.80 -45.33
C THR A 792 -65.91 6.40 -44.43
N PRO A 793 -65.67 7.08 -43.30
CA PRO A 793 -64.45 6.89 -42.52
C PRO A 793 -64.40 5.51 -41.85
N SER A 794 -63.22 4.90 -41.88
CA SER A 794 -62.97 3.59 -41.26
C SER A 794 -62.44 3.82 -39.84
N CYS A 795 -63.18 3.33 -38.84
CA CYS A 795 -62.86 3.53 -37.42
C CYS A 795 -62.56 2.22 -36.72
N ASN A 796 -61.49 2.20 -35.91
CA ASN A 796 -61.04 1.03 -35.17
C ASN A 796 -60.73 1.41 -33.71
N VAL A 797 -60.82 0.44 -32.80
CA VAL A 797 -60.80 0.64 -31.34
C VAL A 797 -59.53 0.04 -30.74
N VAL A 798 -58.67 0.89 -30.21
CA VAL A 798 -57.38 0.51 -29.60
C VAL A 798 -57.51 0.52 -28.08
N ILE A 799 -57.01 -0.52 -27.41
CA ILE A 799 -57.08 -0.67 -25.95
C ILE A 799 -55.66 -0.76 -25.37
N PHE A 800 -55.36 0.08 -24.40
CA PHE A 800 -54.07 0.21 -23.72
C PHE A 800 -54.16 -0.39 -22.30
N HIS A 801 -53.35 -1.42 -22.00
CA HIS A 801 -53.43 -2.20 -20.75
C HIS A 801 -52.25 -1.94 -19.80
N SER A 802 -52.54 -1.65 -18.52
CA SER A 802 -51.55 -1.77 -17.42
C SER A 802 -51.33 -3.24 -17.05
N LEU A 803 -50.08 -3.65 -16.79
CA LEU A 803 -49.71 -5.04 -16.52
C LEU A 803 -49.25 -5.26 -15.07
N GLU A 804 -50.04 -6.01 -14.30
CA GLU A 804 -49.59 -6.73 -13.09
C GLU A 804 -49.94 -8.23 -13.23
N SER A 805 -48.92 -9.08 -13.11
CA SER A 805 -48.97 -10.57 -13.07
C SER A 805 -49.47 -11.34 -14.32
N PRO A 806 -48.99 -12.60 -14.56
CA PRO A 806 -49.17 -13.31 -15.84
C PRO A 806 -50.08 -14.56 -15.81
N PRO A 807 -50.74 -14.92 -16.94
CA PRO A 807 -51.35 -16.24 -17.12
C PRO A 807 -51.02 -16.99 -18.45
N ILE A 808 -50.48 -18.22 -18.30
CA ILE A 808 -50.82 -19.50 -19.01
C ILE A 808 -50.84 -19.59 -20.56
N ILE A 809 -50.15 -20.62 -21.09
CA ILE A 809 -50.01 -21.08 -22.50
C ILE A 809 -51.08 -22.15 -22.84
N PRO A 810 -51.82 -22.13 -23.99
CA PRO A 810 -51.41 -22.81 -25.26
C PRO A 810 -52.12 -22.29 -26.57
N PRO A 811 -52.08 -22.99 -27.74
CA PRO A 811 -50.97 -23.61 -28.50
C PRO A 811 -50.81 -22.99 -29.92
N ALA A 812 -49.86 -23.49 -30.73
CA ALA A 812 -49.54 -22.95 -32.07
C ALA A 812 -50.31 -23.59 -33.26
N PRO A 813 -50.48 -22.83 -34.36
CA PRO A 813 -50.24 -23.36 -35.72
C PRO A 813 -49.42 -22.41 -36.64
N ARG A 814 -48.87 -22.94 -37.75
CA ARG A 814 -48.27 -22.19 -38.88
C ARG A 814 -49.14 -22.40 -40.13
N PRO A 815 -49.32 -21.42 -41.05
CA PRO A 815 -48.41 -21.34 -42.23
C PRO A 815 -48.28 -19.97 -43.00
N ARG A 816 -47.15 -19.81 -43.72
CA ARG A 816 -46.92 -19.09 -45.02
C ARG A 816 -47.26 -17.58 -45.21
N GLY A 817 -46.36 -16.86 -45.92
CA GLY A 817 -46.49 -15.46 -46.41
C GLY A 817 -45.52 -14.47 -45.70
N VAL A 818 -44.64 -13.61 -46.27
CA VAL A 818 -44.52 -12.84 -47.55
C VAL A 818 -45.08 -11.39 -47.40
N ILE A 819 -44.30 -10.28 -47.43
CA ILE A 819 -42.82 -10.09 -47.32
C ILE A 819 -42.48 -9.37 -45.97
N THR A 820 -41.96 -8.13 -45.78
CA THR A 820 -41.49 -6.98 -46.62
C THR A 820 -40.60 -6.03 -45.74
N LEU A 821 -39.93 -5.03 -46.35
CA LEU A 821 -39.17 -3.88 -45.78
C LEU A 821 -37.67 -4.14 -45.42
N GLU A 822 -36.66 -3.30 -45.73
CA GLU A 822 -36.50 -1.82 -45.81
C GLU A 822 -36.30 -1.14 -44.43
N SER A 823 -35.46 -0.09 -44.26
CA SER A 823 -34.42 0.54 -45.11
C SER A 823 -33.58 1.54 -44.25
N ASP A 824 -32.66 2.29 -44.90
CA ASP A 824 -32.04 3.56 -44.46
C ASP A 824 -31.00 3.55 -43.31
N PRO A 825 -30.13 4.60 -43.20
CA PRO A 825 -28.73 4.40 -42.85
C PRO A 825 -28.28 5.11 -41.55
N PHE A 826 -29.14 5.15 -40.53
CA PHE A 826 -28.79 5.69 -39.20
C PHE A 826 -29.42 4.89 -38.06
N MET A 827 -28.67 3.94 -37.50
CA MET A 827 -28.64 3.74 -36.04
C MET A 827 -27.41 2.94 -35.59
N THR A 828 -26.69 3.49 -34.62
CA THR A 828 -25.90 2.73 -33.64
C THR A 828 -26.84 2.13 -32.58
N ASP A 829 -26.29 1.24 -31.74
CA ASP A 829 -26.98 0.44 -30.70
C ASP A 829 -27.81 -0.77 -31.18
N TRP A 830 -28.07 -1.68 -30.24
CA TRP A 830 -28.64 -3.04 -30.39
C TRP A 830 -27.71 -4.16 -30.89
N LEU A 831 -26.65 -4.44 -30.12
CA LEU A 831 -25.91 -5.71 -30.18
C LEU A 831 -25.93 -6.48 -28.85
N SER A 832 -27.07 -6.45 -28.13
CA SER A 832 -27.12 -6.88 -26.73
C SER A 832 -28.51 -7.32 -26.22
N LEU A 833 -29.13 -8.36 -26.81
CA LEU A 833 -30.20 -9.17 -26.15
C LEU A 833 -30.68 -10.39 -26.99
N LEU A 834 -29.84 -11.44 -27.16
CA LEU A 834 -30.37 -12.75 -27.62
C LEU A 834 -29.54 -14.01 -27.29
N TRP A 835 -28.80 -14.01 -26.16
CA TRP A 835 -28.15 -15.24 -25.64
C TRP A 835 -28.40 -15.45 -24.14
N ARG A 836 -29.61 -15.93 -23.80
CA ARG A 836 -29.87 -16.86 -22.67
C ARG A 836 -31.19 -17.59 -22.91
N ASN A 837 -31.14 -18.75 -23.57
CA ASN A 837 -32.16 -19.81 -23.45
C ASN A 837 -31.66 -21.18 -23.96
N ARG A 838 -30.46 -21.54 -23.53
CA ARG A 838 -30.07 -22.90 -23.12
C ARG A 838 -29.18 -22.80 -21.90
#